data_AF-A0A3D3R689-F1
#
_entry.id   AF-A0A3D3R689-F1
#
_cell.length_a   1.000
_cell.length_b   1.000
_cell.length_c   1.000
_cell.angle_alpha   90.00
_cell.angle_beta   90.00
_cell.angle_gamma   90.00
#
_symmetry.space_group_name_H-M   'P 1'
#
loop_
_entity.id
_entity.type
_entity.pdbx_description
1 polymer ?
#
loop_
_entity_poly.entity_id
_entity_poly.type
_entity_poly.pdbx_seq_one_letter_code
_entity_poly.pdbx_strand_id
1 'polypeptide(L)'
;MRLGLREPYGRQAAHGLDHMTHNEYTLKNHPNWFALYGDKRDTQPGKRLNQLCYSNEELFQETVRYVRAQFDHFQMDEVSVMPPDGYTAICQCELCKGKDTPERGYRGAFSDYVWEFVNRVAKEVRKTHPDKRISNCAYGTYTQPPLNIDKLEPNLQVIIVGGRRPTGESREELMQLRQDWAKKTDRPVIIFENYPFTGRGFYLPAYIPQVLGDSINATKGTSSGEDIWLTMDFGENAIGYNHFLIYFTARMYWGGKDQNVVEMFDEYCRLFYGPAAPAMREFFSYCENHWREMEKEREQSEHALLLFEAAKSKVDEDSVYGQRIRLVDLYLNGLRNKSKQLAQKRGPVPTLRLVGDPLGEIQIDGKLDDELWEKLPTASTGRLRELQTGRQPIYGTSIKSCWIGRELYFAIRCEEAPGQSPVSTTTKKEDQAIWYGDAVEILLNTESHSYYQIVVNPAGALIDLDRGTDKNNWFRWDSQAEVATQVGDGYWTVEIRIPVVSDENDPLHQVIGHKPTRSLPWYVNICRQRIRENGSEYSAFAPTGTAGFHEPMKFAHFYRGLSHQFPADESVTDYLIAERVANQLMRKRKYQAAEAAYVALSENKNITPIQKSTALEKASDCARALKAFDRAGQLTDQIPVESIQKTARMENLLSQRNYQSVIDQYGDEDLAQWPFWQAGAGAFVRSRAYLGVKDGKKAEADLQQALALTSEPRLKSSILVMMGHNREMNLQDDKLALDAYQQNYLSAGHIGSADQFRSVQGAIRILIRQQKYGEASKVLSLVKTGDLKGFWRHEMMLSQASLLSATDQIDQALNVYRELLKDPSVSKGHRQAAEAALAELNQK
;
A
#
# COMPACT_ATOMS: atom_id res chain seq x y z
N MET A 1 -14.67 -30.42 34.78
CA MET A 1 -14.22 -29.99 33.44
C MET A 1 -15.43 -29.47 32.69
N ARG A 2 -15.42 -28.23 32.22
CA ARG A 2 -16.52 -27.67 31.42
C ARG A 2 -16.05 -27.56 29.96
N LEU A 3 -16.71 -28.30 29.08
CA LEU A 3 -16.72 -28.06 27.63
C LEU A 3 -18.04 -27.34 27.36
N GLY A 4 -18.01 -26.08 26.96
CA GLY A 4 -19.22 -25.31 26.71
C GLY A 4 -19.10 -24.51 25.41
N LEU A 5 -20.09 -24.68 24.52
CA LEU A 5 -20.56 -23.55 23.72
C LEU A 5 -21.02 -22.48 24.72
N ARG A 6 -20.73 -21.19 24.49
CA ARG A 6 -21.16 -20.07 25.34
C ARG A 6 -22.55 -20.37 25.92
N GLU A 7 -22.63 -20.77 27.20
CA GLU A 7 -23.87 -20.65 27.95
C GLU A 7 -24.10 -19.14 28.00
N PRO A 8 -25.09 -18.59 27.29
CA PRO A 8 -25.27 -17.14 27.26
C PRO A 8 -25.65 -16.57 28.64
N TYR A 9 -25.93 -17.45 29.60
CA TYR A 9 -26.53 -17.14 30.88
C TYR A 9 -25.60 -17.62 31.99
N GLY A 10 -24.60 -16.81 32.33
CA GLY A 10 -23.91 -16.94 33.61
C GLY A 10 -22.43 -16.60 33.65
N ARG A 11 -21.67 -16.62 32.54
CA ARG A 11 -20.22 -16.36 32.58
C ARG A 11 -19.73 -15.51 31.42
N GLN A 12 -19.00 -14.44 31.73
CA GLN A 12 -18.22 -13.65 30.77
C GLN A 12 -16.75 -14.06 30.86
N ALA A 13 -16.19 -14.47 29.72
CA ALA A 13 -14.77 -14.85 29.62
C ALA A 13 -13.86 -13.66 29.25
N ALA A 14 -14.29 -12.80 28.32
CA ALA A 14 -13.42 -11.78 27.72
C ALA A 14 -14.16 -10.45 27.46
N HIS A 15 -13.39 -9.37 27.28
CA HIS A 15 -13.79 -8.02 26.88
C HIS A 15 -14.91 -7.36 27.72
N GLY A 16 -15.07 -7.72 28.99
CA GLY A 16 -16.21 -7.25 29.78
C GLY A 16 -16.30 -5.74 30.01
N LEU A 17 -15.17 -5.01 30.02
CA LEU A 17 -15.18 -3.55 30.18
C LEU A 17 -15.67 -2.80 28.93
N ASP A 18 -15.61 -3.44 27.75
CA ASP A 18 -16.14 -2.88 26.51
C ASP A 18 -17.66 -2.66 26.64
N HIS A 19 -18.38 -3.63 27.21
CA HIS A 19 -19.82 -3.56 27.45
C HIS A 19 -20.26 -2.42 28.38
N MET A 20 -19.37 -1.97 29.27
CA MET A 20 -19.64 -0.85 30.19
C MET A 20 -19.29 0.51 29.57
N THR A 21 -18.24 0.57 28.75
CA THR A 21 -17.61 1.84 28.37
C THR A 21 -17.86 2.26 26.94
N HIS A 22 -18.19 1.32 26.05
CA HIS A 22 -18.34 1.57 24.61
C HIS A 22 -19.75 2.02 24.23
N ASN A 23 -20.24 3.08 24.87
CA ASN A 23 -21.53 3.69 24.56
C ASN A 23 -21.40 5.22 24.56
N GLU A 24 -22.27 5.88 23.80
CA GLU A 24 -22.21 7.35 23.60
C GLU A 24 -22.27 8.12 24.91
N TYR A 25 -23.07 7.65 25.88
CA TYR A 25 -23.21 8.31 27.17
C TYR A 25 -21.89 8.30 27.94
N THR A 26 -21.23 7.14 28.07
CA THR A 26 -19.94 7.04 28.78
C THR A 26 -18.83 7.80 28.09
N LEU A 27 -18.74 7.71 26.75
CA LEU A 27 -17.75 8.44 25.95
C LEU A 27 -17.86 9.96 26.15
N LYS A 28 -19.10 10.47 26.21
CA LYS A 28 -19.39 11.91 26.37
C LYS A 28 -19.19 12.39 27.80
N ASN A 29 -19.69 11.65 28.79
CA ASN A 29 -19.79 12.13 30.17
C ASN A 29 -18.62 11.71 31.06
N HIS A 30 -17.84 10.71 30.66
CA HIS A 30 -16.70 10.21 31.44
C HIS A 30 -15.41 10.14 30.61
N PRO A 31 -15.01 11.22 29.91
CA PRO A 31 -13.83 11.18 29.04
C PRO A 31 -12.52 10.87 29.78
N ASN A 32 -12.46 11.15 31.09
CA ASN A 32 -11.29 10.88 31.93
C ASN A 32 -11.08 9.39 32.25
N TRP A 33 -12.07 8.53 32.01
CA TRP A 33 -11.92 7.07 32.14
C TRP A 33 -11.09 6.49 31.00
N PHE A 34 -10.98 7.20 29.87
CA PHE A 34 -10.28 6.75 28.68
C PHE A 34 -8.81 7.17 28.68
N ALA A 35 -8.00 6.40 27.98
CA ALA A 35 -6.57 6.64 27.84
C ALA A 35 -6.30 8.00 27.17
N LEU A 36 -5.25 8.69 27.62
CA LEU A 36 -4.72 9.90 27.00
C LEU A 36 -3.63 9.50 25.99
N TYR A 37 -3.77 9.90 24.74
CA TYR A 37 -2.76 9.74 23.69
C TYR A 37 -2.59 11.05 22.93
N GLY A 38 -1.37 11.59 22.88
CA GLY A 38 -1.06 12.84 22.18
C GLY A 38 -1.97 13.99 22.63
N ASP A 39 -2.11 14.15 23.95
CA ASP A 39 -2.96 15.14 24.61
C ASP A 39 -4.47 15.03 24.33
N LYS A 40 -4.94 13.89 23.79
CA LYS A 40 -6.36 13.62 23.51
C LYS A 40 -6.85 12.34 24.17
N ARG A 41 -8.08 12.37 24.72
CA ARG A 41 -8.74 11.19 25.30
C ARG A 41 -9.30 10.29 24.21
N ASP A 42 -9.07 8.99 24.32
CA ASP A 42 -9.55 7.99 23.34
C ASP A 42 -11.06 7.76 23.48
N THR A 43 -11.86 8.71 22.99
CA THR A 43 -13.32 8.83 23.21
C THR A 43 -14.10 8.93 21.90
N GLN A 44 -13.52 8.45 20.79
CA GLN A 44 -14.08 8.65 19.46
C GLN A 44 -15.35 7.81 19.28
N PRO A 45 -16.52 8.43 19.01
CA PRO A 45 -17.74 7.69 18.67
C PRO A 45 -17.55 6.90 17.37
N GLY A 46 -18.11 5.69 17.31
CA GLY A 46 -18.02 4.82 16.13
C GLY A 46 -16.64 4.19 15.88
N LYS A 47 -15.60 4.58 16.61
CA LYS A 47 -14.32 3.85 16.62
C LYS A 47 -14.58 2.49 17.25
N ARG A 48 -14.14 1.40 16.61
CA ARG A 48 -14.40 0.02 17.07
C ARG A 48 -14.03 -0.23 18.54
N LEU A 49 -12.95 0.37 19.05
CA LEU A 49 -12.43 0.14 20.40
C LEU A 49 -11.82 1.44 20.96
N ASN A 50 -12.25 1.84 22.15
CA ASN A 50 -11.74 3.00 22.89
C ASN A 50 -11.01 2.49 24.14
N GLN A 51 -9.71 2.82 24.29
CA GLN A 51 -8.87 2.27 25.36
C GLN A 51 -9.00 3.02 26.68
N LEU A 52 -8.80 2.33 27.81
CA LEU A 52 -9.10 2.83 29.16
C LEU A 52 -7.85 3.22 29.97
N CYS A 53 -8.06 4.06 30.98
CA CYS A 53 -7.05 4.48 31.95
C CYS A 53 -7.24 3.73 33.28
N TYR A 54 -6.55 2.60 33.45
CA TYR A 54 -6.60 1.79 34.68
C TYR A 54 -5.98 2.44 35.94
N SER A 55 -5.41 3.65 35.84
CA SER A 55 -5.07 4.47 37.00
C SER A 55 -6.20 5.40 37.46
N ASN A 56 -7.31 5.47 36.73
CA ASN A 56 -8.43 6.33 37.07
C ASN A 56 -9.27 5.68 38.20
N GLU A 57 -9.41 6.37 39.32
CA GLU A 57 -10.13 5.85 40.49
C GLU A 57 -11.66 5.82 40.28
N GLU A 58 -12.24 6.76 39.53
CA GLU A 58 -13.67 6.73 39.22
C GLU A 58 -14.02 5.53 38.35
N LEU A 59 -13.18 5.22 37.34
CA LEU A 59 -13.33 4.02 36.52
C LEU A 59 -13.28 2.76 37.40
N PHE A 60 -12.31 2.69 38.33
CA PHE A 60 -12.21 1.57 39.26
C PHE A 60 -13.50 1.37 40.08
N GLN A 61 -14.01 2.44 40.68
CA GLN A 61 -15.24 2.39 41.49
C GLN A 61 -16.47 2.02 40.64
N GLU A 62 -16.56 2.54 39.42
CA GLU A 62 -17.64 2.20 38.51
C GLU A 62 -17.53 0.75 38.02
N THR A 63 -16.34 0.23 37.72
CA THR A 63 -16.14 -1.19 37.39
C THR A 63 -16.63 -2.08 38.52
N VAL A 64 -16.35 -1.74 39.79
CA VAL A 64 -16.86 -2.48 40.95
C VAL A 64 -18.40 -2.45 41.00
N ARG A 65 -19.03 -1.30 40.76
CA ARG A 65 -20.49 -1.17 40.69
C ARG A 65 -21.09 -1.98 39.56
N TYR A 66 -20.52 -1.88 38.36
CA TYR A 66 -20.91 -2.63 37.18
C TYR A 66 -20.86 -4.13 37.45
N VAL A 67 -19.74 -4.64 37.96
CA VAL A 67 -19.58 -6.07 38.26
C VAL A 67 -20.64 -6.56 39.26
N ARG A 68 -20.90 -5.79 40.33
CA ARG A 68 -21.96 -6.12 41.29
C ARG A 68 -23.34 -6.12 40.63
N ALA A 69 -23.67 -5.11 39.82
CA ALA A 69 -24.92 -5.07 39.08
C ALA A 69 -25.08 -6.27 38.12
N GLN A 70 -23.98 -6.72 37.49
CA GLN A 70 -24.00 -7.93 36.66
C GLN A 70 -24.38 -9.18 37.47
N PHE A 71 -23.88 -9.32 38.70
CA PHE A 71 -24.26 -10.41 39.59
C PHE A 71 -25.69 -10.26 40.13
N ASP A 72 -26.08 -9.07 40.57
CA ASP A 72 -27.35 -8.81 41.24
C ASP A 72 -28.54 -8.89 40.28
N HIS A 73 -28.38 -8.45 39.03
CA HIS A 73 -29.50 -8.35 38.07
C HIS A 73 -29.51 -9.47 37.05
N PHE A 74 -28.35 -9.93 36.60
CA PHE A 74 -28.25 -10.98 35.57
C PHE A 74 -27.85 -12.34 36.14
N GLN A 75 -27.71 -12.45 37.47
CA GLN A 75 -27.37 -13.68 38.19
C GLN A 75 -26.11 -14.37 37.65
N MET A 76 -25.15 -13.59 37.15
CA MET A 76 -23.91 -14.13 36.63
C MET A 76 -23.09 -14.82 37.74
N ASP A 77 -22.37 -15.86 37.39
CA ASP A 77 -21.38 -16.54 38.24
C ASP A 77 -19.98 -15.92 38.09
N GLU A 78 -19.69 -15.41 36.90
CA GLU A 78 -18.38 -14.87 36.55
C GLU A 78 -18.52 -13.68 35.60
N VAL A 79 -17.91 -12.54 35.94
CA VAL A 79 -17.93 -11.31 35.13
C VAL A 79 -16.50 -10.97 34.70
N SER A 80 -16.32 -10.67 33.43
CA SER A 80 -15.02 -10.29 32.89
C SER A 80 -14.73 -8.84 33.19
N VAL A 81 -13.51 -8.55 33.63
CA VAL A 81 -12.97 -7.18 33.78
C VAL A 81 -11.81 -6.96 32.83
N MET A 82 -11.75 -7.75 31.76
CA MET A 82 -10.73 -7.64 30.75
C MET A 82 -10.79 -6.28 30.04
N PRO A 83 -9.62 -5.68 29.75
CA PRO A 83 -9.52 -4.53 28.85
C PRO A 83 -10.30 -4.69 27.55
N PRO A 84 -10.75 -3.58 26.93
CA PRO A 84 -11.16 -3.60 25.53
C PRO A 84 -10.07 -4.26 24.67
N ASP A 85 -10.51 -4.93 23.60
CA ASP A 85 -9.59 -5.66 22.72
C ASP A 85 -8.49 -4.73 22.16
N GLY A 86 -7.33 -5.28 21.78
CA GLY A 86 -6.27 -4.50 21.13
C GLY A 86 -5.55 -3.44 22.00
N TYR A 87 -5.56 -3.57 23.33
CA TYR A 87 -4.83 -2.66 24.24
C TYR A 87 -3.30 -2.77 24.07
N THR A 88 -2.71 -1.84 23.32
CA THR A 88 -1.31 -1.91 22.86
C THR A 88 -0.44 -0.72 23.28
N ALA A 89 -1.05 0.34 23.83
CA ALA A 89 -0.33 1.51 24.33
C ALA A 89 -0.86 1.92 25.71
N ILE A 90 0.04 2.20 26.66
CA ILE A 90 -0.35 2.70 27.98
C ILE A 90 -0.84 4.15 27.89
N CYS A 91 -1.84 4.50 28.70
CA CYS A 91 -2.30 5.88 28.85
C CYS A 91 -1.13 6.82 29.21
N GLN A 92 -1.05 7.98 28.56
CA GLN A 92 0.05 8.95 28.73
C GLN A 92 -0.22 9.99 29.83
N CYS A 93 -1.23 9.81 30.68
CA CYS A 93 -1.46 10.74 31.79
C CYS A 93 -0.43 10.56 32.91
N GLU A 94 -0.26 11.59 33.75
CA GLU A 94 0.70 11.57 34.85
C GLU A 94 0.52 10.40 35.82
N LEU A 95 -0.72 9.92 36.04
CA LEU A 95 -0.99 8.79 36.92
C LEU A 95 -0.48 7.44 36.37
N CYS A 96 -0.25 7.36 35.05
CA CYS A 96 0.17 6.14 34.36
C CYS A 96 1.68 6.13 34.06
N LYS A 97 2.35 7.26 34.26
CA LYS A 97 3.76 7.43 33.95
C LYS A 97 4.63 6.42 34.71
N GLY A 98 5.36 5.59 33.97
CA GLY A 98 6.28 4.58 34.52
C GLY A 98 5.60 3.36 35.14
N LYS A 99 4.31 3.12 34.86
CA LYS A 99 3.60 1.90 35.29
C LYS A 99 3.69 0.76 34.27
N ASP A 100 4.19 1.02 33.08
CA ASP A 100 4.59 0.00 32.14
C ASP A 100 5.98 -0.55 32.47
N THR A 101 6.24 -1.78 32.03
CA THR A 101 7.50 -2.51 32.22
C THR A 101 8.03 -2.96 30.85
N PRO A 102 8.40 -2.01 29.97
CA PRO A 102 8.77 -2.31 28.58
C PRO A 102 9.94 -3.30 28.45
N GLU A 103 10.84 -3.35 29.43
CA GLU A 103 11.95 -4.29 29.52
C GLU A 103 11.53 -5.77 29.56
N ARG A 104 10.27 -6.06 29.91
CA ARG A 104 9.69 -7.42 29.90
C ARG A 104 9.21 -7.87 28.51
N GLY A 105 9.40 -7.02 27.50
CA GLY A 105 8.95 -7.26 26.13
C GLY A 105 7.43 -7.13 25.98
N TYR A 106 6.96 -7.25 24.72
CA TYR A 106 5.56 -6.98 24.37
C TYR A 106 4.56 -7.71 25.29
N ARG A 107 4.74 -9.01 25.54
CA ARG A 107 3.78 -9.85 26.30
C ARG A 107 3.73 -9.55 27.81
N GLY A 108 4.69 -8.81 28.36
CA GLY A 108 4.75 -8.46 29.78
C GLY A 108 4.64 -6.96 30.06
N ALA A 109 4.69 -6.12 29.03
CA ALA A 109 4.83 -4.68 29.17
C ALA A 109 3.76 -4.02 30.04
N PHE A 110 2.52 -4.52 30.03
CA PHE A 110 1.41 -3.99 30.83
C PHE A 110 0.87 -4.98 31.86
N SER A 111 1.61 -6.07 32.14
CA SER A 111 1.14 -7.11 33.04
C SER A 111 0.88 -6.57 34.45
N ASP A 112 1.84 -5.87 35.05
CA ASP A 112 1.65 -5.29 36.39
C ASP A 112 0.49 -4.28 36.38
N TYR A 113 0.49 -3.37 35.40
CA TYR A 113 -0.53 -2.33 35.28
C TYR A 113 -1.97 -2.87 35.18
N VAL A 114 -2.22 -3.85 34.32
CA VAL A 114 -3.57 -4.41 34.11
C VAL A 114 -3.96 -5.33 35.26
N TRP A 115 -3.07 -6.22 35.68
CA TRP A 115 -3.41 -7.20 36.72
C TRP A 115 -3.55 -6.59 38.10
N GLU A 116 -2.86 -5.48 38.43
CA GLU A 116 -3.10 -4.71 39.65
C GLU A 116 -4.51 -4.14 39.71
N PHE A 117 -4.99 -3.53 38.62
CA PHE A 117 -6.37 -3.02 38.53
C PHE A 117 -7.38 -4.15 38.73
N VAL A 118 -7.23 -5.24 37.97
CA VAL A 118 -8.13 -6.40 38.03
C VAL A 118 -8.14 -7.04 39.42
N ASN A 119 -6.98 -7.19 40.05
CA ASN A 119 -6.85 -7.76 41.38
C ASN A 119 -7.51 -6.88 42.45
N ARG A 120 -7.40 -5.54 42.33
CA ARG A 120 -8.12 -4.61 43.20
C ARG A 120 -9.64 -4.75 43.05
N VAL A 121 -10.14 -4.90 41.82
CA VAL A 121 -11.59 -5.05 41.58
C VAL A 121 -12.07 -6.37 42.21
N ALA A 122 -11.32 -7.46 42.03
CA ALA A 122 -11.61 -8.75 42.63
C ALA A 122 -11.71 -8.67 44.16
N LYS A 123 -10.74 -8.00 44.79
CA LYS A 123 -10.70 -7.76 46.24
C LYS A 123 -11.93 -7.02 46.75
N GLU A 124 -12.32 -5.93 46.09
CA GLU A 124 -13.45 -5.11 46.51
C GLU A 124 -14.82 -5.77 46.29
N VAL A 125 -14.99 -6.47 45.17
CA VAL A 125 -16.22 -7.19 44.85
C VAL A 125 -16.46 -8.34 45.82
N ARG A 126 -15.39 -9.08 46.19
CA ARG A 126 -15.45 -10.23 47.11
C ARG A 126 -16.03 -9.89 48.49
N LYS A 127 -15.88 -8.64 48.95
CA LYS A 127 -16.47 -8.17 50.21
C LYS A 127 -17.99 -8.31 50.26
N THR A 128 -18.64 -8.23 49.11
CA THR A 128 -20.10 -8.30 48.94
C THR A 128 -20.58 -9.57 48.26
N HIS A 129 -19.74 -10.16 47.41
CA HIS A 129 -20.08 -11.31 46.58
C HIS A 129 -18.99 -12.39 46.71
N PRO A 130 -18.81 -13.00 47.89
CA PRO A 130 -17.69 -13.91 48.15
C PRO A 130 -17.73 -15.19 47.29
N ASP A 131 -18.92 -15.60 46.83
CA ASP A 131 -19.13 -16.82 46.03
C ASP A 131 -19.05 -16.57 44.51
N LYS A 132 -18.98 -15.30 44.09
CA LYS A 132 -18.93 -14.90 42.68
C LYS A 132 -17.49 -14.66 42.22
N ARG A 133 -17.26 -14.75 40.91
CA ARG A 133 -15.92 -14.72 40.32
C ARG A 133 -15.73 -13.54 39.39
N ILE A 134 -14.50 -13.06 39.33
CA ILE A 134 -14.06 -12.11 38.32
C ILE A 134 -13.12 -12.84 37.38
N SER A 135 -13.20 -12.59 36.08
CA SER A 135 -12.28 -13.17 35.10
C SER A 135 -11.48 -12.09 34.38
N ASN A 136 -10.24 -12.44 34.03
CA ASN A 136 -9.43 -11.65 33.12
C ASN A 136 -8.58 -12.56 32.24
N CYS A 137 -8.43 -12.17 30.97
CA CYS A 137 -7.57 -12.87 30.04
C CYS A 137 -6.11 -12.42 30.21
N ALA A 138 -5.19 -13.36 30.27
CA ALA A 138 -3.78 -13.14 29.98
C ALA A 138 -3.62 -13.06 28.45
N TYR A 139 -3.64 -11.84 27.92
CA TYR A 139 -3.71 -11.59 26.48
C TYR A 139 -2.87 -10.38 26.04
N GLY A 140 -2.35 -10.43 24.82
CA GLY A 140 -1.61 -9.33 24.22
C GLY A 140 -0.45 -8.86 25.10
N THR A 141 -0.49 -7.59 25.49
CA THR A 141 0.57 -6.89 26.23
C THR A 141 0.64 -7.21 27.73
N TYR A 142 -0.37 -7.90 28.26
CA TYR A 142 -0.50 -8.27 29.69
C TYR A 142 -0.66 -9.79 29.85
N THR A 143 0.02 -10.55 28.99
CA THR A 143 -0.04 -12.02 28.97
C THR A 143 0.80 -12.66 30.07
N GLN A 144 1.97 -12.10 30.39
CA GLN A 144 2.82 -12.63 31.45
C GLN A 144 2.19 -12.37 32.82
N PRO A 145 2.47 -13.20 33.84
CA PRO A 145 2.04 -12.91 35.20
C PRO A 145 2.64 -11.59 35.74
N PRO A 146 1.92 -10.86 36.61
CA PRO A 146 2.46 -9.68 37.29
C PRO A 146 3.60 -10.04 38.23
N LEU A 147 4.62 -9.17 38.32
CA LEU A 147 5.72 -9.28 39.27
C LEU A 147 5.31 -8.75 40.65
N ASN A 148 4.55 -7.64 40.70
CA ASN A 148 4.22 -6.94 41.94
C ASN A 148 3.12 -7.61 42.78
N ILE A 149 2.55 -8.71 42.29
CA ILE A 149 1.49 -9.45 42.97
C ILE A 149 1.99 -10.86 43.24
N ASP A 150 2.26 -11.19 44.51
CA ASP A 150 2.72 -12.53 44.89
C ASP A 150 1.62 -13.58 44.66
N LYS A 151 0.40 -13.28 45.09
CA LYS A 151 -0.78 -14.15 44.93
C LYS A 151 -2.01 -13.30 44.57
N LEU A 152 -2.78 -13.75 43.59
CA LEU A 152 -4.04 -13.12 43.19
C LEU A 152 -5.15 -13.41 44.20
N GLU A 153 -6.15 -12.54 44.24
CA GLU A 153 -7.38 -12.76 45.01
C GLU A 153 -8.06 -14.08 44.60
N PRO A 154 -8.60 -14.86 45.55
CA PRO A 154 -9.07 -16.23 45.29
C PRO A 154 -10.37 -16.29 44.49
N ASN A 155 -11.05 -15.17 44.27
CA ASN A 155 -12.19 -15.06 43.35
C ASN A 155 -11.78 -14.61 41.93
N LEU A 156 -10.49 -14.43 41.64
CA LEU A 156 -9.98 -14.04 40.33
C LEU A 156 -9.60 -15.27 39.49
N GLN A 157 -10.33 -15.48 38.40
CA GLN A 157 -10.11 -16.52 37.40
C GLN A 157 -9.17 -16.01 36.30
N VAL A 158 -8.02 -16.67 36.15
CA VAL A 158 -7.08 -16.42 35.04
C VAL A 158 -7.49 -17.24 33.83
N ILE A 159 -7.59 -16.59 32.68
CA ILE A 159 -7.86 -17.21 31.37
C ILE A 159 -6.64 -16.96 30.47
N ILE A 160 -5.90 -17.99 30.08
CA ILE A 160 -4.70 -17.84 29.23
C ILE A 160 -5.11 -17.95 27.76
N VAL A 161 -4.98 -16.86 27.01
CA VAL A 161 -5.28 -16.84 25.57
C VAL A 161 -4.10 -17.42 24.79
N GLY A 162 -4.36 -18.41 23.93
CA GLY A 162 -3.33 -19.15 23.21
C GLY A 162 -2.43 -19.96 24.16
N GLY A 163 -3.01 -20.46 25.25
CA GLY A 163 -2.26 -21.09 26.34
C GLY A 163 -1.68 -22.47 26.01
N ARG A 164 -2.08 -23.10 24.90
CA ARG A 164 -1.52 -24.39 24.46
C ARG A 164 -1.34 -24.53 22.94
N ARG A 165 -2.05 -23.75 22.11
CA ARG A 165 -1.93 -23.86 20.66
C ARG A 165 -0.50 -23.57 20.21
N PRO A 166 0.11 -24.44 19.39
CA PRO A 166 1.49 -24.27 18.96
C PRO A 166 1.67 -22.97 18.15
N THR A 167 2.50 -22.06 18.65
CA THR A 167 2.92 -20.82 17.96
C THR A 167 4.28 -20.96 17.28
N GLY A 168 4.99 -22.05 17.54
CA GLY A 168 6.29 -22.42 16.95
C GLY A 168 6.52 -23.93 17.06
N GLU A 169 7.73 -24.39 16.76
CA GLU A 169 8.12 -25.80 16.88
C GLU A 169 8.21 -26.25 18.36
N SER A 170 8.82 -25.40 19.21
CA SER A 170 8.90 -25.65 20.66
C SER A 170 7.60 -25.26 21.38
N ARG A 171 7.27 -26.04 22.41
CA ARG A 171 6.11 -25.82 23.30
C ARG A 171 6.51 -25.31 24.69
N GLU A 172 7.82 -25.11 24.93
CA GLU A 172 8.37 -24.77 26.25
C GLU A 172 7.86 -23.43 26.77
N GLU A 173 7.80 -22.40 25.93
CA GLU A 173 7.31 -21.06 26.34
C GLU A 173 5.88 -21.13 26.89
N LEU A 174 4.99 -21.89 26.24
CA LEU A 174 3.61 -22.05 26.69
C LEU A 174 3.52 -22.91 27.96
N MET A 175 4.34 -23.95 28.07
CA MET A 175 4.44 -24.74 29.30
C MET A 175 4.88 -23.87 30.48
N GLN A 176 5.95 -23.09 30.30
CA GLN A 176 6.47 -22.18 31.32
C GLN A 176 5.44 -21.11 31.69
N LEU A 177 4.77 -20.51 30.71
CA LEU A 177 3.70 -19.54 30.95
C LEU A 177 2.58 -20.11 31.82
N ARG A 178 2.13 -21.35 31.56
CA ARG A 178 1.11 -22.02 32.40
C ARG A 178 1.63 -22.28 33.81
N GLN A 179 2.87 -22.73 33.95
CA GLN A 179 3.50 -22.98 35.26
C GLN A 179 3.65 -21.69 36.07
N ASP A 180 4.03 -20.59 35.43
CA ASP A 180 4.19 -19.30 36.11
C ASP A 180 2.85 -18.72 36.55
N TRP A 181 1.79 -18.88 35.74
CA TRP A 181 0.44 -18.54 36.15
C TRP A 181 -0.05 -19.39 37.32
N ALA A 182 0.25 -20.70 37.33
CA ALA A 182 -0.11 -21.59 38.43
C ALA A 182 0.53 -21.20 39.77
N LYS A 183 1.67 -20.50 39.77
CA LYS A 183 2.27 -19.94 41.00
C LYS A 183 1.44 -18.79 41.58
N LYS A 184 0.80 -17.99 40.72
CA LYS A 184 0.08 -16.76 41.11
C LYS A 184 -1.37 -16.98 41.56
N THR A 185 -1.96 -18.14 41.32
CA THR A 185 -3.37 -18.43 41.71
C THR A 185 -3.52 -19.86 42.22
N ASP A 186 -4.44 -20.09 43.17
CA ASP A 186 -4.81 -21.44 43.62
C ASP A 186 -5.93 -22.04 42.75
N ARG A 187 -6.53 -21.23 41.87
CA ARG A 187 -7.56 -21.69 40.95
C ARG A 187 -6.91 -22.33 39.72
N PRO A 188 -7.44 -23.46 39.21
CA PRO A 188 -6.99 -23.97 37.93
C PRO A 188 -7.28 -22.94 36.82
N VAL A 189 -6.27 -22.67 35.99
CA VAL A 189 -6.38 -21.71 34.88
C VAL A 189 -7.40 -22.20 33.85
N ILE A 190 -8.00 -21.29 33.10
CA ILE A 190 -8.78 -21.63 31.90
C ILE A 190 -7.90 -21.35 30.69
N ILE A 191 -8.00 -22.16 29.65
CA ILE A 191 -7.36 -21.87 28.37
C ILE A 191 -8.40 -21.27 27.42
N PHE A 192 -8.03 -20.24 26.69
CA PHE A 192 -8.85 -19.68 25.62
C PHE A 192 -8.09 -19.85 24.31
N GLU A 193 -8.61 -20.66 23.39
CA GLU A 193 -7.96 -20.91 22.11
C GLU A 193 -8.62 -20.17 20.96
N ASN A 194 -7.78 -19.55 20.13
CA ASN A 194 -8.17 -18.97 18.85
C ASN A 194 -7.68 -19.89 17.75
N TYR A 195 -8.55 -20.76 17.25
CA TYR A 195 -8.20 -21.54 16.09
C TYR A 195 -8.16 -20.68 14.83
N PRO A 196 -7.34 -21.05 13.84
CA PRO A 196 -7.26 -20.30 12.61
C PRO A 196 -8.65 -20.07 12.00
N PHE A 197 -8.96 -18.81 11.71
CA PHE A 197 -10.26 -18.43 11.15
C PHE A 197 -10.24 -18.60 9.64
N THR A 198 -10.77 -19.71 9.15
CA THR A 198 -11.00 -19.99 7.71
C THR A 198 -11.79 -18.87 7.03
N GLY A 199 -12.83 -18.33 7.69
CA GLY A 199 -13.59 -17.16 7.18
C GLY A 199 -12.79 -15.85 7.15
N ARG A 200 -11.57 -15.83 7.68
CA ARG A 200 -10.61 -14.72 7.53
C ARG A 200 -9.46 -15.06 6.58
N GLY A 201 -9.61 -16.10 5.75
CA GLY A 201 -8.68 -16.46 4.69
C GLY A 201 -7.60 -17.47 5.10
N PHE A 202 -7.76 -18.19 6.22
CA PHE A 202 -6.85 -19.30 6.55
C PHE A 202 -7.16 -20.53 5.68
N TYR A 203 -6.14 -21.08 5.02
CA TYR A 203 -6.29 -22.17 4.06
C TYR A 203 -5.27 -23.32 4.22
N LEU A 204 -4.28 -23.19 5.12
CA LEU A 204 -3.26 -24.22 5.30
C LEU A 204 -3.84 -25.40 6.08
N PRO A 205 -3.65 -26.66 5.65
CA PRO A 205 -4.23 -27.81 6.33
C PRO A 205 -3.45 -28.15 7.61
N ALA A 206 -3.55 -27.30 8.63
CA ALA A 206 -2.95 -27.52 9.95
C ALA A 206 -3.76 -28.56 10.76
N TYR A 207 -3.92 -29.76 10.20
CA TYR A 207 -4.46 -30.94 10.89
C TYR A 207 -3.34 -31.51 11.78
N ILE A 208 -3.45 -31.29 13.08
CA ILE A 208 -2.38 -31.52 14.06
C ILE A 208 -2.82 -32.46 15.21
N PRO A 209 -3.32 -33.68 14.93
CA PRO A 209 -3.91 -34.54 15.96
C PRO A 209 -2.97 -34.85 17.13
N GLN A 210 -1.68 -35.16 16.88
CA GLN A 210 -0.76 -35.50 17.95
C GLN A 210 -0.45 -34.30 18.85
N VAL A 211 -0.03 -33.18 18.24
CA VAL A 211 0.27 -31.94 18.95
C VAL A 211 -0.96 -31.43 19.69
N LEU A 212 -2.15 -31.50 19.07
CA LEU A 212 -3.40 -31.10 19.69
C LEU A 212 -3.71 -31.96 20.91
N GLY A 213 -3.68 -33.29 20.78
CA GLY A 213 -3.99 -34.22 21.87
C GLY A 213 -2.99 -34.13 23.03
N ASP A 214 -1.69 -34.11 22.74
CA ASP A 214 -0.63 -33.96 23.74
C ASP A 214 -0.78 -32.65 24.51
N SER A 215 -1.08 -31.56 23.79
CA SER A 215 -1.28 -30.24 24.41
C SER A 215 -2.48 -30.22 25.36
N ILE A 216 -3.57 -30.93 25.01
CA ILE A 216 -4.75 -31.05 25.86
C ILE A 216 -4.42 -31.90 27.10
N ASN A 217 -3.80 -33.07 26.92
CA ASN A 217 -3.39 -33.93 28.04
C ASN A 217 -2.46 -33.18 29.02
N ALA A 218 -1.53 -32.38 28.52
CA ALA A 218 -0.63 -31.57 29.35
C ALA A 218 -1.33 -30.50 30.21
N THR A 219 -2.59 -30.14 29.91
CA THR A 219 -3.38 -29.20 30.71
C THR A 219 -4.34 -29.87 31.68
N LYS A 220 -4.59 -31.18 31.54
CA LYS A 220 -5.54 -31.90 32.39
C LYS A 220 -5.03 -31.98 33.83
N GLY A 221 -5.85 -31.51 34.76
CA GLY A 221 -5.53 -31.45 36.19
C GLY A 221 -4.94 -30.11 36.63
N THR A 222 -4.45 -29.28 35.71
CA THR A 222 -3.99 -27.90 36.01
C THR A 222 -4.91 -26.83 35.42
N SER A 223 -5.77 -27.21 34.48
CA SER A 223 -6.80 -26.36 33.88
C SER A 223 -8.23 -26.80 34.24
N SER A 224 -9.14 -25.82 34.33
CA SER A 224 -10.59 -26.04 34.51
C SER A 224 -11.32 -26.50 33.23
N GLY A 225 -10.67 -26.36 32.07
CA GLY A 225 -11.26 -26.56 30.74
C GLY A 225 -10.91 -25.39 29.82
N GLU A 226 -11.59 -25.33 28.66
CA GLU A 226 -11.26 -24.38 27.61
C GLU A 226 -12.46 -23.68 27.00
N ASP A 227 -12.23 -22.45 26.58
CA ASP A 227 -13.06 -21.72 25.64
C ASP A 227 -12.36 -21.76 24.27
N ILE A 228 -13.12 -21.97 23.19
CA ILE A 228 -12.58 -22.12 21.84
C ILE A 228 -13.33 -21.17 20.92
N TRP A 229 -12.57 -20.25 20.33
CA TRP A 229 -13.05 -19.37 19.29
C TRP A 229 -12.53 -19.82 17.92
N LEU A 230 -13.45 -19.99 16.98
CA LEU A 230 -13.22 -20.45 15.61
C LEU A 230 -14.19 -19.75 14.65
N THR A 231 -14.08 -19.98 13.34
CA THR A 231 -14.99 -19.37 12.34
C THR A 231 -16.45 -19.70 12.67
N MET A 232 -17.24 -18.66 13.00
CA MET A 232 -18.66 -18.80 13.34
C MET A 232 -19.58 -18.95 12.11
N ASP A 233 -19.02 -18.76 10.91
CA ASP A 233 -19.64 -19.13 9.64
C ASP A 233 -19.26 -20.57 9.31
N PHE A 234 -20.26 -21.46 9.35
CA PHE A 234 -20.10 -22.91 9.14
C PHE A 234 -20.42 -23.34 7.70
N GLY A 235 -20.28 -22.43 6.73
CA GLY A 235 -20.31 -22.80 5.31
C GLY A 235 -19.33 -23.94 4.96
N GLU A 236 -19.52 -24.57 3.81
CA GLU A 236 -18.85 -25.83 3.42
C GLU A 236 -17.32 -25.78 3.55
N ASN A 237 -16.68 -24.68 3.15
CA ASN A 237 -15.23 -24.51 3.24
C ASN A 237 -14.72 -24.44 4.70
N ALA A 238 -15.47 -23.78 5.59
CA ALA A 238 -15.05 -23.59 6.96
C ALA A 238 -15.17 -24.89 7.77
N ILE A 239 -16.24 -25.66 7.54
CA ILE A 239 -16.46 -26.90 8.26
C ILE A 239 -15.42 -27.96 7.87
N GLY A 240 -14.91 -27.97 6.64
CA GLY A 240 -13.85 -28.88 6.17
C GLY A 240 -12.58 -28.91 7.03
N TYR A 241 -12.23 -27.79 7.67
CA TYR A 241 -11.13 -27.71 8.64
C TYR A 241 -11.62 -27.76 10.09
N ASN A 242 -12.65 -26.97 10.41
CA ASN A 242 -13.04 -26.71 11.80
C ASN A 242 -13.64 -27.93 12.51
N HIS A 243 -14.29 -28.84 11.79
CA HIS A 243 -14.93 -30.02 12.41
C HIS A 243 -13.93 -30.88 13.19
N PHE A 244 -12.73 -31.09 12.64
CA PHE A 244 -11.66 -31.84 13.28
C PHE A 244 -11.26 -31.21 14.62
N LEU A 245 -11.03 -29.90 14.65
CA LEU A 245 -10.58 -29.19 15.84
C LEU A 245 -11.60 -29.29 16.98
N ILE A 246 -12.88 -29.12 16.66
CA ILE A 246 -13.97 -29.19 17.64
C ILE A 246 -14.13 -30.62 18.15
N TYR A 247 -14.32 -31.59 17.25
CA TYR A 247 -14.55 -32.98 17.62
C TYR A 247 -13.37 -33.53 18.43
N PHE A 248 -12.16 -33.35 17.94
CA PHE A 248 -10.96 -33.89 18.56
C PHE A 248 -10.71 -33.25 19.93
N THR A 249 -10.89 -31.94 20.07
CA THR A 249 -10.73 -31.27 21.37
C THR A 249 -11.77 -31.76 22.38
N ALA A 250 -13.05 -31.84 21.98
CA ALA A 250 -14.12 -32.33 22.85
C ALA A 250 -13.87 -33.77 23.30
N ARG A 251 -13.51 -34.67 22.37
CA ARG A 251 -13.24 -36.08 22.66
C ARG A 251 -12.00 -36.27 23.53
N MET A 252 -10.94 -35.50 23.30
CA MET A 252 -9.75 -35.54 24.13
C MET A 252 -10.05 -35.13 25.57
N TYR A 253 -10.92 -34.14 25.79
CA TYR A 253 -11.33 -33.74 27.14
C TYR A 253 -12.31 -34.70 27.82
N TRP A 254 -13.21 -35.36 27.07
CA TRP A 254 -14.20 -36.28 27.65
C TRP A 254 -13.58 -37.51 28.35
N GLY A 255 -12.35 -37.88 27.99
CA GLY A 255 -11.65 -39.01 28.59
C GLY A 255 -10.93 -38.73 29.92
N GLY A 256 -10.25 -39.77 30.43
CA GLY A 256 -9.35 -39.65 31.58
C GLY A 256 -8.12 -38.75 31.32
N LYS A 257 -7.26 -38.62 32.34
CA LYS A 257 -6.07 -37.75 32.31
C LYS A 257 -5.11 -38.09 31.16
N ASP A 258 -5.00 -39.37 30.82
CA ASP A 258 -4.03 -39.90 29.87
C ASP A 258 -4.73 -40.53 28.66
N GLN A 259 -5.57 -39.75 27.96
CA GLN A 259 -6.21 -40.21 26.72
C GLN A 259 -5.16 -40.54 25.67
N ASN A 260 -5.24 -41.72 25.06
CA ASN A 260 -4.32 -42.15 24.02
C ASN A 260 -4.65 -41.40 22.72
N VAL A 261 -3.79 -40.44 22.37
CA VAL A 261 -3.98 -39.55 21.22
C VAL A 261 -3.99 -40.33 19.90
N VAL A 262 -3.16 -41.37 19.79
CA VAL A 262 -3.07 -42.20 18.58
C VAL A 262 -4.35 -43.00 18.40
N GLU A 263 -4.84 -43.67 19.45
CA GLU A 263 -6.11 -44.40 19.40
C GLU A 263 -7.30 -43.48 19.09
N MET A 264 -7.32 -42.27 19.68
CA MET A 264 -8.38 -41.28 19.43
C MET A 264 -8.38 -40.81 17.97
N PHE A 265 -7.18 -40.60 17.41
CA PHE A 265 -7.03 -40.21 16.01
C PHE A 265 -7.41 -41.33 15.05
N ASP A 266 -7.04 -42.57 15.35
CA ASP A 266 -7.42 -43.74 14.58
C ASP A 266 -8.94 -43.97 14.61
N GLU A 267 -9.57 -43.81 15.79
CA GLU A 267 -11.03 -43.86 15.94
C GLU A 267 -11.71 -42.77 15.12
N TYR A 268 -11.22 -41.53 15.20
CA TYR A 268 -11.73 -40.41 14.42
C TYR A 268 -11.70 -40.70 12.92
N CYS A 269 -10.54 -41.13 12.40
CA CYS A 269 -10.39 -41.44 10.98
C CYS A 269 -11.36 -42.55 10.54
N ARG A 270 -11.48 -43.61 11.34
CA ARG A 270 -12.39 -44.73 11.08
C ARG A 270 -13.86 -44.29 11.05
N LEU A 271 -14.31 -43.53 12.05
CA LEU A 271 -15.70 -43.11 12.18
C LEU A 271 -16.10 -42.03 11.16
N PHE A 272 -15.20 -41.09 10.88
CA PHE A 272 -15.49 -39.96 10.02
C PHE A 272 -15.29 -40.28 8.54
N TYR A 273 -14.22 -41.00 8.18
CA TYR A 273 -13.82 -41.24 6.78
C TYR A 273 -14.03 -42.68 6.28
N GLY A 274 -14.37 -43.64 7.15
CA GLY A 274 -14.76 -44.99 6.73
C GLY A 274 -13.69 -45.71 5.89
N PRO A 275 -13.99 -46.16 4.65
CA PRO A 275 -13.01 -46.80 3.77
C PRO A 275 -11.75 -45.98 3.50
N ALA A 276 -11.82 -44.65 3.55
CA ALA A 276 -10.68 -43.75 3.36
C ALA A 276 -9.81 -43.59 4.61
N ALA A 277 -10.16 -44.19 5.75
CA ALA A 277 -9.49 -43.95 7.03
C ALA A 277 -7.96 -44.12 7.01
N PRO A 278 -7.37 -45.20 6.43
CA PRO A 278 -5.91 -45.33 6.37
C PRO A 278 -5.23 -44.22 5.57
N ALA A 279 -5.82 -43.82 4.43
CA ALA A 279 -5.28 -42.77 3.58
C ALA A 279 -5.45 -41.37 4.18
N MET A 280 -6.59 -41.10 4.84
CA MET A 280 -6.80 -39.84 5.56
C MET A 280 -5.85 -39.70 6.76
N ARG A 281 -5.52 -40.81 7.43
CA ARG A 281 -4.51 -40.84 8.50
C ARG A 281 -3.14 -40.44 7.98
N GLU A 282 -2.74 -40.96 6.82
CA GLU A 282 -1.49 -40.58 6.15
C GLU A 282 -1.48 -39.10 5.77
N PHE A 283 -2.54 -38.60 5.12
CA PHE A 283 -2.69 -37.20 4.77
C PHE A 283 -2.58 -36.25 5.99
N PHE A 284 -3.30 -36.54 7.08
CA PHE A 284 -3.25 -35.75 8.32
C PHE A 284 -1.87 -35.79 8.98
N SER A 285 -1.23 -36.96 9.01
CA SER A 285 0.11 -37.11 9.58
C SER A 285 1.15 -36.33 8.79
N TYR A 286 1.02 -36.29 7.47
CA TYR A 286 1.87 -35.48 6.62
C TYR A 286 1.63 -33.99 6.84
N CYS A 287 0.35 -33.58 6.89
CA CYS A 287 -0.06 -32.21 7.20
C CYS A 287 0.51 -31.70 8.53
N GLU A 288 0.39 -32.48 9.61
CA GLU A 288 0.90 -32.13 10.93
C GLU A 288 2.38 -31.72 10.91
N ASN A 289 3.17 -32.38 10.07
CA ASN A 289 4.61 -32.18 9.96
C ASN A 289 5.03 -31.10 8.95
N HIS A 290 4.19 -30.76 7.96
CA HIS A 290 4.60 -29.93 6.82
C HIS A 290 3.71 -28.72 6.51
N TRP A 291 2.60 -28.51 7.24
CA TRP A 291 1.62 -27.47 6.87
C TRP A 291 2.20 -26.05 6.83
N ARG A 292 3.29 -25.77 7.56
CA ARG A 292 3.94 -24.45 7.57
C ARG A 292 4.77 -24.26 6.31
N GLU A 293 5.49 -25.30 5.92
CA GLU A 293 6.36 -25.38 4.77
C GLU A 293 5.54 -25.26 3.48
N MET A 294 4.33 -25.81 3.46
CA MET A 294 3.36 -25.66 2.36
C MET A 294 3.07 -24.20 1.97
N GLU A 295 3.26 -23.21 2.87
CA GLU A 295 3.12 -21.80 2.50
C GLU A 295 4.19 -21.33 1.51
N LYS A 296 5.35 -21.99 1.47
CA LYS A 296 6.55 -21.54 0.74
C LYS A 296 7.08 -22.58 -0.23
N GLU A 297 6.82 -23.86 0.03
CA GLU A 297 7.36 -25.00 -0.70
C GLU A 297 6.25 -25.70 -1.47
N ARG A 298 6.31 -25.57 -2.81
CA ARG A 298 5.35 -26.18 -3.73
C ARG A 298 5.31 -27.70 -3.55
N GLU A 299 6.48 -28.34 -3.45
CA GLU A 299 6.59 -29.79 -3.36
C GLU A 299 5.82 -30.35 -2.16
N GLN A 300 5.87 -29.67 -1.01
CA GLN A 300 5.13 -30.10 0.18
C GLN A 300 3.61 -29.95 -0.02
N SER A 301 3.19 -28.86 -0.67
CA SER A 301 1.77 -28.63 -0.99
C SER A 301 1.25 -29.68 -1.97
N GLU A 302 1.99 -29.99 -3.02
CA GLU A 302 1.63 -31.01 -4.01
C GLU A 302 1.56 -32.40 -3.40
N HIS A 303 2.50 -32.76 -2.52
CA HIS A 303 2.48 -34.05 -1.85
C HIS A 303 1.25 -34.20 -0.93
N ALA A 304 0.90 -33.16 -0.16
CA ALA A 304 -0.31 -33.17 0.65
C ALA A 304 -1.57 -33.38 -0.20
N LEU A 305 -1.67 -32.67 -1.33
CA LEU A 305 -2.78 -32.81 -2.27
C LEU A 305 -2.84 -34.20 -2.88
N LEU A 306 -1.70 -34.80 -3.24
CA LEU A 306 -1.64 -36.18 -3.75
C LEU A 306 -2.12 -37.21 -2.72
N LEU A 307 -1.71 -37.08 -1.46
CA LEU A 307 -2.20 -37.94 -0.37
C LEU A 307 -3.71 -37.79 -0.18
N PHE A 308 -4.23 -36.57 -0.29
CA PHE A 308 -5.67 -36.31 -0.20
C PHE A 308 -6.45 -36.93 -1.37
N GLU A 309 -5.98 -36.80 -2.61
CA GLU A 309 -6.62 -37.44 -3.77
C GLU A 309 -6.62 -38.97 -3.65
N ALA A 310 -5.54 -39.55 -3.12
CA ALA A 310 -5.48 -40.98 -2.82
C ALA A 310 -6.55 -41.39 -1.80
N ALA A 311 -6.84 -40.56 -0.79
CA ALA A 311 -7.92 -40.80 0.16
C ALA A 311 -9.31 -40.64 -0.45
N LYS A 312 -9.52 -39.59 -1.26
CA LYS A 312 -10.77 -39.34 -1.99
C LYS A 312 -11.16 -40.51 -2.89
N SER A 313 -10.19 -41.15 -3.54
CA SER A 313 -10.43 -42.32 -4.40
C SER A 313 -10.95 -43.57 -3.68
N LYS A 314 -10.97 -43.60 -2.33
CA LYS A 314 -11.40 -44.76 -1.53
C LYS A 314 -12.89 -44.80 -1.21
N VAL A 315 -13.65 -43.77 -1.57
CA VAL A 315 -15.06 -43.63 -1.22
C VAL A 315 -15.88 -43.26 -2.45
N ASP A 316 -17.13 -43.74 -2.50
CA ASP A 316 -18.09 -43.28 -3.50
C ASP A 316 -18.54 -41.85 -3.17
N GLU A 317 -18.62 -40.97 -4.18
CA GLU A 317 -18.94 -39.53 -3.99
C GLU A 317 -20.30 -39.32 -3.30
N ASP A 318 -21.30 -40.13 -3.66
CA ASP A 318 -22.66 -40.05 -3.12
C ASP A 318 -22.79 -40.66 -1.71
N SER A 319 -21.76 -41.37 -1.22
CA SER A 319 -21.78 -41.94 0.13
C SER A 319 -21.63 -40.87 1.20
N VAL A 320 -22.06 -41.16 2.43
CA VAL A 320 -21.83 -40.25 3.58
C VAL A 320 -20.34 -39.95 3.80
N TYR A 321 -19.44 -40.89 3.46
CA TYR A 321 -17.99 -40.67 3.53
C TYR A 321 -17.50 -39.78 2.39
N GLY A 322 -18.03 -39.94 1.17
CA GLY A 322 -17.78 -39.05 0.03
C GLY A 322 -18.18 -37.60 0.33
N GLN A 323 -19.38 -37.40 0.88
CA GLN A 323 -19.86 -36.09 1.32
C GLN A 323 -18.94 -35.44 2.37
N ARG A 324 -18.40 -36.23 3.32
CA ARG A 324 -17.45 -35.73 4.33
C ARG A 324 -16.08 -35.40 3.75
N ILE A 325 -15.58 -36.22 2.82
CA ILE A 325 -14.34 -35.94 2.08
C ILE A 325 -14.49 -34.65 1.27
N ARG A 326 -15.65 -34.42 0.63
CA ARG A 326 -15.93 -33.18 -0.13
C ARG A 326 -15.76 -31.91 0.70
N LEU A 327 -16.10 -31.93 2.00
CA LEU A 327 -15.87 -30.77 2.88
C LEU A 327 -14.38 -30.42 2.99
N VAL A 328 -13.52 -31.43 3.16
CA VAL A 328 -12.06 -31.25 3.19
C VAL A 328 -11.55 -30.82 1.81
N ASP A 329 -12.10 -31.41 0.75
CA ASP A 329 -11.72 -31.10 -0.63
C ASP A 329 -11.91 -29.61 -0.96
N LEU A 330 -13.08 -29.06 -0.59
CA LEU A 330 -13.40 -27.65 -0.75
C LEU A 330 -12.47 -26.74 0.07
N TYR A 331 -12.14 -27.14 1.31
CA TYR A 331 -11.18 -26.41 2.14
C TYR A 331 -9.78 -26.33 1.49
N LEU A 332 -9.35 -27.39 0.80
CA LEU A 332 -8.03 -27.48 0.17
C LEU A 332 -7.87 -26.63 -1.10
N ASN A 333 -8.92 -25.96 -1.58
CA ASN A 333 -8.81 -25.08 -2.75
C ASN A 333 -7.80 -23.95 -2.56
N GLY A 334 -7.72 -23.36 -1.36
CA GLY A 334 -6.70 -22.35 -1.07
C GLY A 334 -5.27 -22.91 -1.16
N LEU A 335 -5.06 -24.17 -0.76
CA LEU A 335 -3.76 -24.85 -0.91
C LEU A 335 -3.44 -25.14 -2.38
N ARG A 336 -4.43 -25.57 -3.17
CA ARG A 336 -4.27 -25.74 -4.63
C ARG A 336 -3.87 -24.43 -5.31
N ASN A 337 -4.55 -23.34 -4.95
CA ASN A 337 -4.26 -22.00 -5.47
C ASN A 337 -2.87 -21.54 -5.05
N LYS A 338 -2.47 -21.83 -3.80
CA LYS A 338 -1.12 -21.54 -3.33
C LYS A 338 -0.05 -22.32 -4.10
N SER A 339 -0.26 -23.61 -4.32
CA SER A 339 0.66 -24.45 -5.10
C SER A 339 0.84 -23.94 -6.53
N LYS A 340 -0.26 -23.59 -7.21
CA LYS A 340 -0.23 -22.95 -8.53
C LYS A 340 0.56 -21.64 -8.50
N GLN A 341 0.35 -20.80 -7.49
CA GLN A 341 1.08 -19.54 -7.32
C GLN A 341 2.59 -19.78 -7.10
N LEU A 342 2.97 -20.72 -6.25
CA LEU A 342 4.37 -21.04 -5.96
C LEU A 342 5.12 -21.58 -7.20
N ALA A 343 4.40 -22.14 -8.17
CA ALA A 343 4.97 -22.55 -9.46
C ALA A 343 5.34 -21.38 -10.38
N GLN A 344 4.77 -20.18 -10.14
CA GLN A 344 4.96 -19.02 -11.00
C GLN A 344 6.23 -18.24 -10.65
N LYS A 345 7.04 -17.91 -11.65
CA LYS A 345 8.24 -17.08 -11.51
C LYS A 345 7.92 -15.64 -11.85
N ARG A 346 7.79 -14.77 -10.85
CA ARG A 346 7.42 -13.36 -11.03
C ARG A 346 8.59 -12.44 -10.73
N GLY A 347 8.88 -11.52 -11.64
CA GLY A 347 9.87 -10.47 -11.44
C GLY A 347 9.36 -9.34 -10.53
N PRO A 348 10.13 -8.27 -10.33
CA PRO A 348 9.71 -7.12 -9.54
C PRO A 348 8.54 -6.38 -10.20
N VAL A 349 7.38 -6.39 -9.54
CA VAL A 349 6.17 -5.66 -9.94
C VAL A 349 5.72 -4.70 -8.83
N PRO A 350 4.95 -3.65 -9.15
CA PRO A 350 4.36 -2.77 -8.14
C PRO A 350 3.41 -3.51 -7.20
N THR A 351 2.97 -2.77 -6.18
CA THR A 351 2.01 -3.25 -5.18
C THR A 351 0.90 -2.21 -5.02
N LEU A 352 -0.36 -2.67 -5.03
CA LEU A 352 -1.54 -1.90 -4.64
C LEU A 352 -2.19 -2.59 -3.43
N ARG A 353 -2.43 -1.86 -2.33
CA ARG A 353 -2.89 -2.46 -1.07
C ARG A 353 -4.31 -2.06 -0.72
N LEU A 354 -5.06 -3.00 -0.17
CA LEU A 354 -6.31 -2.74 0.53
C LEU A 354 -5.99 -2.55 2.03
N VAL A 355 -6.22 -1.35 2.55
CA VAL A 355 -5.87 -0.99 3.93
C VAL A 355 -7.13 -0.66 4.73
N GLY A 356 -7.26 -1.28 5.90
CA GLY A 356 -8.41 -1.11 6.79
C GLY A 356 -9.64 -1.90 6.35
N ASP A 357 -10.75 -1.67 7.06
CA ASP A 357 -12.10 -1.99 6.63
C ASP A 357 -12.85 -0.65 6.60
N PRO A 358 -12.85 0.05 5.45
CA PRO A 358 -13.44 1.38 5.38
C PRO A 358 -14.94 1.27 5.68
N LEU A 359 -15.41 2.18 6.55
CA LEU A 359 -16.82 2.33 6.91
C LEU A 359 -17.36 3.54 6.14
N GLY A 360 -18.48 3.36 5.46
CA GLY A 360 -19.09 4.38 4.61
C GLY A 360 -19.62 3.78 3.31
N GLU A 361 -20.27 4.63 2.53
CA GLU A 361 -20.81 4.29 1.21
C GLU A 361 -20.02 5.07 0.15
N ILE A 362 -19.91 4.49 -1.05
CA ILE A 362 -19.42 5.17 -2.25
C ILE A 362 -20.63 5.29 -3.17
N GLN A 363 -20.93 6.50 -3.63
CA GLN A 363 -21.95 6.69 -4.65
C GLN A 363 -21.29 6.60 -6.02
N ILE A 364 -21.71 5.65 -6.86
CA ILE A 364 -21.17 5.52 -8.23
C ILE A 364 -21.75 6.61 -9.12
N ASP A 365 -21.16 7.81 -9.10
CA ASP A 365 -21.60 8.98 -9.87
C ASP A 365 -20.49 9.61 -10.74
N GLY A 366 -19.26 9.11 -10.61
CA GLY A 366 -18.12 9.49 -11.43
C GLY A 366 -17.34 10.69 -10.91
N LYS A 367 -17.73 11.34 -9.81
CA LYS A 367 -17.08 12.59 -9.34
C LYS A 367 -15.85 12.38 -8.48
N LEU A 368 -15.74 11.22 -7.83
CA LEU A 368 -14.64 10.87 -6.92
C LEU A 368 -14.50 11.80 -5.69
N ASP A 369 -15.60 12.45 -5.28
CA ASP A 369 -15.67 13.41 -4.18
C ASP A 369 -16.22 12.83 -2.87
N ASP A 370 -16.51 11.52 -2.83
CA ASP A 370 -16.85 10.85 -1.58
C ASP A 370 -15.73 10.98 -0.53
N GLU A 371 -16.13 11.22 0.72
CA GLU A 371 -15.22 11.36 1.86
C GLU A 371 -14.27 10.13 2.00
N LEU A 372 -14.75 8.95 1.62
CA LEU A 372 -13.97 7.72 1.64
C LEU A 372 -12.79 7.79 0.66
N TRP A 373 -12.99 8.34 -0.54
CA TRP A 373 -11.91 8.53 -1.52
C TRP A 373 -10.86 9.51 -1.06
N GLU A 374 -11.25 10.57 -0.35
CA GLU A 374 -10.32 11.56 0.20
C GLU A 374 -9.45 10.97 1.32
N LYS A 375 -10.02 10.09 2.14
CA LYS A 375 -9.35 9.52 3.32
C LYS A 375 -8.56 8.25 3.04
N LEU A 376 -8.57 7.71 1.82
CA LEU A 376 -7.86 6.47 1.52
C LEU A 376 -6.34 6.63 1.75
N PRO A 377 -5.70 5.66 2.42
CA PRO A 377 -4.25 5.67 2.60
C PRO A 377 -3.51 5.68 1.26
N THR A 378 -2.35 6.34 1.19
CA THR A 378 -1.48 6.37 -0.01
C THR A 378 -1.12 4.96 -0.52
N ALA A 379 -1.13 3.97 0.37
CA ALA A 379 -0.91 2.56 0.05
C ALA A 379 -1.97 1.96 -0.89
N SER A 380 -3.16 2.55 -0.91
CA SER A 380 -4.33 2.19 -1.71
C SER A 380 -4.47 3.08 -2.95
N THR A 381 -3.41 3.84 -3.28
CA THR A 381 -3.38 4.70 -4.46
C THR A 381 -2.19 4.38 -5.36
N GLY A 382 -2.28 4.79 -6.63
CA GLY A 382 -1.27 4.51 -7.63
C GLY A 382 -1.24 5.55 -8.75
N ARG A 383 -0.18 5.52 -9.55
CA ARG A 383 -0.05 6.34 -10.76
C ARG A 383 0.48 5.49 -11.91
N LEU A 384 -0.05 5.74 -13.11
CA LEU A 384 0.34 5.00 -14.30
C LEU A 384 1.69 5.51 -14.84
N ARG A 385 2.34 4.64 -15.61
CA ARG A 385 3.58 4.88 -16.35
C ARG A 385 3.41 4.38 -17.78
N GLU A 386 4.10 4.97 -18.73
CA GLU A 386 4.06 4.51 -20.12
C GLU A 386 4.45 3.03 -20.20
N LEU A 387 3.70 2.29 -21.01
CA LEU A 387 3.64 0.83 -20.98
C LEU A 387 4.97 0.14 -21.32
N GLN A 388 5.70 0.65 -22.32
CA GLN A 388 6.88 -0.02 -22.89
C GLN A 388 8.19 0.33 -22.21
N THR A 389 8.33 1.59 -21.80
CA THR A 389 9.58 2.19 -21.31
C THR A 389 9.48 2.66 -19.87
N GLY A 390 8.27 2.73 -19.31
CA GLY A 390 8.06 3.22 -17.95
C GLY A 390 8.27 4.73 -17.79
N ARG A 391 8.37 5.50 -18.89
CA ARG A 391 8.43 6.97 -18.85
C ARG A 391 7.10 7.57 -18.34
N GLN A 392 7.11 8.87 -18.04
CA GLN A 392 5.86 9.55 -17.69
C GLN A 392 5.01 9.73 -18.96
N PRO A 393 3.70 9.39 -18.93
CA PRO A 393 2.80 9.72 -20.03
C PRO A 393 2.60 11.24 -20.11
N ILE A 394 2.20 11.78 -21.26
CA ILE A 394 2.04 13.24 -21.38
C ILE A 394 0.93 13.80 -20.49
N TYR A 395 -0.10 13.00 -20.21
CA TYR A 395 -1.10 13.27 -19.19
C TYR A 395 -1.17 12.13 -18.18
N GLY A 396 -1.06 12.49 -16.91
CA GLY A 396 -1.03 11.52 -15.81
C GLY A 396 -2.37 10.81 -15.63
N THR A 397 -2.30 9.62 -15.05
CA THR A 397 -3.48 8.92 -14.54
C THR A 397 -3.21 8.46 -13.12
N SER A 398 -4.18 8.65 -12.23
CA SER A 398 -4.11 8.22 -10.84
C SER A 398 -5.24 7.26 -10.52
N ILE A 399 -4.96 6.30 -9.63
CA ILE A 399 -5.90 5.27 -9.20
C ILE A 399 -6.04 5.28 -7.68
N LYS A 400 -7.22 4.93 -7.20
CA LYS A 400 -7.48 4.54 -5.81
C LYS A 400 -8.29 3.24 -5.80
N SER A 401 -8.13 2.41 -4.77
CA SER A 401 -8.93 1.20 -4.61
C SER A 401 -9.32 0.93 -3.17
N CYS A 402 -10.49 0.34 -2.97
CA CYS A 402 -10.95 -0.13 -1.67
C CYS A 402 -11.88 -1.33 -1.80
N TRP A 403 -12.19 -1.96 -0.66
CA TRP A 403 -13.03 -3.16 -0.61
C TRP A 403 -14.04 -3.04 0.52
N ILE A 404 -15.33 -3.06 0.18
CA ILE A 404 -16.45 -2.90 1.12
C ILE A 404 -17.38 -4.11 0.96
N GLY A 405 -17.63 -4.85 2.03
CA GLY A 405 -18.42 -6.08 1.95
C GLY A 405 -17.82 -7.09 0.96
N ARG A 406 -18.58 -7.44 -0.09
CA ARG A 406 -18.17 -8.32 -1.20
C ARG A 406 -17.85 -7.56 -2.50
N GLU A 407 -17.62 -6.26 -2.40
CA GLU A 407 -17.49 -5.37 -3.54
C GLU A 407 -16.09 -4.75 -3.59
N LEU A 408 -15.47 -4.77 -4.77
CA LEU A 408 -14.22 -4.10 -5.07
C LEU A 408 -14.50 -2.78 -5.80
N TYR A 409 -13.90 -1.69 -5.36
CA TYR A 409 -14.08 -0.38 -5.96
C TYR A 409 -12.78 0.18 -6.51
N PHE A 410 -12.87 0.87 -7.66
CA PHE A 410 -11.79 1.71 -8.19
C PHE A 410 -12.30 3.11 -8.50
N ALA A 411 -11.47 4.10 -8.14
CA ALA A 411 -11.58 5.48 -8.58
C ALA A 411 -10.37 5.80 -9.46
N ILE A 412 -10.61 6.18 -10.72
CA ILE A 412 -9.56 6.38 -11.72
C ILE A 412 -9.73 7.78 -12.29
N ARG A 413 -8.69 8.61 -12.18
CA ARG A 413 -8.66 9.97 -12.72
C ARG A 413 -7.63 10.07 -13.83
N CYS A 414 -8.09 10.39 -15.02
CA CYS A 414 -7.32 10.56 -16.23
C CYS A 414 -7.20 12.06 -16.56
N GLU A 415 -6.01 12.64 -16.40
CA GLU A 415 -5.79 14.03 -16.81
C GLU A 415 -5.82 14.14 -18.35
N GLU A 416 -6.21 15.30 -18.86
CA GLU A 416 -6.28 15.66 -20.28
C GLU A 416 -5.84 17.12 -20.50
N ALA A 417 -5.74 17.52 -21.76
CA ALA A 417 -5.53 18.92 -22.11
C ALA A 417 -6.79 19.75 -21.77
N PRO A 418 -6.67 20.92 -21.12
CA PRO A 418 -7.79 21.84 -20.95
C PRO A 418 -8.44 22.21 -22.28
N GLY A 419 -9.76 22.26 -22.32
CA GLY A 419 -10.55 22.55 -23.52
C GLY A 419 -10.58 21.45 -24.60
N GLN A 420 -9.91 20.31 -24.40
CA GLN A 420 -10.03 19.14 -25.29
C GLN A 420 -10.89 18.06 -24.66
N SER A 421 -11.83 17.52 -25.43
CA SER A 421 -12.61 16.35 -25.02
C SER A 421 -11.85 15.05 -25.31
N PRO A 422 -11.96 14.03 -24.45
CA PRO A 422 -11.43 12.72 -24.75
C PRO A 422 -12.22 12.05 -25.88
N VAL A 423 -11.58 11.14 -26.63
CA VAL A 423 -12.18 10.50 -27.81
C VAL A 423 -13.04 9.32 -27.36
N SER A 424 -14.35 9.38 -27.52
CA SER A 424 -15.25 8.24 -27.27
C SER A 424 -15.87 7.76 -28.57
N THR A 425 -15.67 6.49 -28.90
CA THR A 425 -16.12 5.89 -30.17
C THR A 425 -17.42 5.10 -30.05
N THR A 426 -17.92 4.89 -28.83
CA THR A 426 -19.21 4.27 -28.56
C THR A 426 -19.77 4.71 -27.22
N THR A 427 -21.09 4.60 -27.06
CA THR A 427 -21.84 4.77 -25.80
C THR A 427 -22.54 3.47 -25.38
N LYS A 428 -22.36 2.40 -26.15
CA LYS A 428 -23.11 1.14 -26.01
C LYS A 428 -22.29 0.12 -25.21
N LYS A 429 -22.94 -0.60 -24.30
CA LYS A 429 -22.36 -1.78 -23.64
C LYS A 429 -21.98 -2.83 -24.70
N GLU A 430 -20.86 -3.53 -24.49
CA GLU A 430 -20.35 -4.63 -25.35
C GLU A 430 -19.93 -4.25 -26.78
N ASP A 431 -19.88 -2.96 -27.12
CA ASP A 431 -19.51 -2.52 -28.47
C ASP A 431 -17.99 -2.37 -28.61
N GLN A 432 -17.35 -3.33 -29.29
CA GLN A 432 -15.91 -3.38 -29.53
C GLN A 432 -15.31 -2.15 -30.24
N ALA A 433 -16.14 -1.25 -30.79
CA ALA A 433 -15.67 0.04 -31.29
C ALA A 433 -14.93 0.86 -30.22
N ILE A 434 -15.13 0.57 -28.93
CA ILE A 434 -14.46 1.18 -27.78
C ILE A 434 -12.92 1.21 -27.91
N TRP A 435 -12.27 0.25 -28.60
CA TRP A 435 -10.80 0.20 -28.75
C TRP A 435 -10.25 1.21 -29.77
N TYR A 436 -11.11 1.91 -30.50
CA TYR A 436 -10.70 2.99 -31.40
C TYR A 436 -10.68 4.37 -30.73
N GLY A 437 -11.01 4.45 -29.42
CA GLY A 437 -11.02 5.68 -28.64
C GLY A 437 -10.13 5.63 -27.39
N ASP A 438 -10.36 6.60 -26.50
CA ASP A 438 -9.78 6.62 -25.17
C ASP A 438 -10.51 5.61 -24.27
N ALA A 439 -9.76 4.86 -23.48
CA ALA A 439 -10.32 3.83 -22.60
C ALA A 439 -9.41 3.56 -21.40
N VAL A 440 -10.02 3.09 -20.32
CA VAL A 440 -9.34 2.55 -19.13
C VAL A 440 -9.68 1.07 -19.01
N GLU A 441 -8.66 0.23 -18.88
CA GLU A 441 -8.82 -1.21 -18.69
C GLU A 441 -8.39 -1.64 -17.29
N ILE A 442 -9.22 -2.44 -16.63
CA ILE A 442 -8.95 -3.09 -15.35
C ILE A 442 -8.78 -4.57 -15.64
N LEU A 443 -7.56 -5.07 -15.38
CA LEU A 443 -7.18 -6.47 -15.59
C LEU A 443 -7.04 -7.15 -14.24
N LEU A 444 -7.85 -8.17 -13.95
CA LEU A 444 -7.95 -8.81 -12.64
C LEU A 444 -7.65 -10.30 -12.71
N ASN A 445 -6.60 -10.72 -12.03
CA ASN A 445 -6.24 -12.11 -11.83
C ASN A 445 -6.41 -12.45 -10.35
N THR A 446 -7.34 -13.34 -10.03
CA THR A 446 -7.64 -13.73 -8.65
C THR A 446 -6.85 -14.97 -8.27
N GLU A 447 -6.92 -15.42 -7.01
CA GLU A 447 -6.35 -16.72 -6.64
C GLU A 447 -7.07 -17.89 -7.32
N SER A 448 -8.32 -17.69 -7.76
CA SER A 448 -9.20 -18.72 -8.26
C SER A 448 -9.35 -18.70 -9.79
N HIS A 449 -9.12 -17.55 -10.44
CA HIS A 449 -9.26 -17.41 -11.89
C HIS A 449 -8.24 -16.45 -12.51
N SER A 450 -7.78 -16.75 -13.73
CA SER A 450 -6.76 -15.98 -14.45
C SER A 450 -7.14 -15.85 -15.94
N TYR A 451 -7.65 -14.72 -16.43
CA TYR A 451 -7.92 -13.45 -15.73
C TYR A 451 -9.03 -12.65 -16.45
N TYR A 452 -9.69 -11.76 -15.73
CA TYR A 452 -10.77 -10.91 -16.24
C TYR A 452 -10.23 -9.58 -16.81
N GLN A 453 -10.96 -9.02 -17.78
CA GLN A 453 -10.75 -7.68 -18.31
C GLN A 453 -12.07 -6.91 -18.26
N ILE A 454 -12.05 -5.72 -17.70
CA ILE A 454 -13.17 -4.76 -17.72
C ILE A 454 -12.66 -3.48 -18.35
N VAL A 455 -13.39 -2.91 -19.30
CA VAL A 455 -12.97 -1.67 -19.96
C VAL A 455 -14.08 -0.64 -19.99
N VAL A 456 -13.70 0.59 -19.66
CA VAL A 456 -14.59 1.75 -19.58
C VAL A 456 -14.03 2.89 -20.41
N ASN A 457 -14.87 3.52 -21.22
CA ASN A 457 -14.51 4.74 -21.94
C ASN A 457 -15.09 6.01 -21.28
N PRO A 458 -14.70 7.23 -21.71
CA PRO A 458 -15.18 8.46 -21.10
C PRO A 458 -16.70 8.66 -21.15
N ALA A 459 -17.38 8.04 -22.13
CA ALA A 459 -18.83 8.09 -22.27
C ALA A 459 -19.58 7.07 -21.40
N GLY A 460 -18.87 6.29 -20.56
CA GLY A 460 -19.46 5.29 -19.67
C GLY A 460 -19.83 3.97 -20.36
N ALA A 461 -19.40 3.77 -21.61
CA ALA A 461 -19.54 2.46 -22.24
C ALA A 461 -18.67 1.43 -21.53
N LEU A 462 -19.23 0.26 -21.26
CA LEU A 462 -18.61 -0.85 -20.55
C LEU A 462 -18.53 -2.07 -21.49
N ILE A 463 -17.42 -2.78 -21.42
CA ILE A 463 -17.28 -4.12 -21.99
C ILE A 463 -16.48 -4.98 -21.02
N ASP A 464 -16.92 -6.21 -20.84
CA ASP A 464 -16.29 -7.18 -19.96
C ASP A 464 -15.92 -8.45 -20.72
N LEU A 465 -14.75 -9.00 -20.38
CA LEU A 465 -14.21 -10.18 -21.03
C LEU A 465 -13.55 -11.11 -20.01
N ASP A 466 -13.79 -12.39 -20.17
CA ASP A 466 -13.00 -13.43 -19.51
C ASP A 466 -11.85 -13.89 -20.42
N ARG A 467 -10.64 -13.38 -20.18
CA ARG A 467 -9.42 -13.75 -20.94
C ARG A 467 -8.82 -15.09 -20.51
N GLY A 468 -9.32 -15.68 -19.43
CA GLY A 468 -8.92 -17.00 -18.95
C GLY A 468 -9.55 -18.17 -19.73
N THR A 469 -10.60 -17.90 -20.52
CA THR A 469 -11.27 -18.89 -21.36
C THR A 469 -10.78 -18.87 -22.82
N ASP A 470 -11.26 -19.84 -23.61
CA ASP A 470 -11.09 -19.84 -25.06
C ASP A 470 -11.58 -18.53 -25.69
N LYS A 471 -10.87 -18.05 -26.72
CA LYS A 471 -11.14 -16.77 -27.39
C LYS A 471 -12.58 -16.59 -27.87
N ASN A 472 -13.25 -17.67 -28.26
CA ASN A 472 -14.65 -17.66 -28.72
C ASN A 472 -15.66 -17.41 -27.59
N ASN A 473 -15.22 -17.50 -26.32
CA ASN A 473 -16.04 -17.36 -25.13
C ASN A 473 -15.73 -16.08 -24.33
N TRP A 474 -14.73 -15.28 -24.74
CA TRP A 474 -14.32 -14.09 -23.98
C TRP A 474 -15.49 -13.16 -23.61
N PHE A 475 -16.40 -12.88 -24.56
CA PHE A 475 -17.54 -11.96 -24.39
C PHE A 475 -18.78 -12.60 -23.75
N ARG A 476 -18.66 -13.81 -23.17
CA ARG A 476 -19.80 -14.49 -22.51
C ARG A 476 -19.90 -14.16 -21.02
N TRP A 477 -18.87 -13.56 -20.45
CA TRP A 477 -18.79 -13.23 -19.03
C TRP A 477 -19.29 -11.81 -18.80
N ASP A 478 -20.19 -11.60 -17.84
CA ASP A 478 -20.69 -10.29 -17.43
C ASP A 478 -20.16 -9.96 -16.02
N SER A 479 -19.43 -8.86 -15.91
CA SER A 479 -18.83 -8.43 -14.65
C SER A 479 -19.87 -8.03 -13.59
N GLN A 480 -21.10 -7.71 -14.01
CA GLN A 480 -22.14 -7.03 -13.22
C GLN A 480 -21.64 -5.75 -12.56
N ALA A 481 -20.60 -5.13 -13.12
CA ALA A 481 -20.04 -3.92 -12.60
C ALA A 481 -20.99 -2.74 -12.80
N GLU A 482 -21.01 -1.86 -11.81
CA GLU A 482 -21.69 -0.57 -11.88
C GLU A 482 -20.64 0.51 -12.11
N VAL A 483 -20.86 1.34 -13.14
CA VAL A 483 -19.87 2.30 -13.63
C VAL A 483 -20.53 3.67 -13.82
N ALA A 484 -19.82 4.71 -13.38
CA ALA A 484 -20.11 6.09 -13.74
C ALA A 484 -18.83 6.81 -14.18
N THR A 485 -18.98 7.75 -15.11
CA THR A 485 -17.88 8.57 -15.62
C THR A 485 -18.25 10.04 -15.59
N GLN A 486 -17.24 10.89 -15.46
CA GLN A 486 -17.40 12.34 -15.60
C GLN A 486 -16.32 12.87 -16.54
N VAL A 487 -16.71 13.73 -17.47
CA VAL A 487 -15.77 14.52 -18.29
C VAL A 487 -15.80 15.96 -17.77
N GLY A 488 -14.66 16.44 -17.31
CA GLY A 488 -14.46 17.81 -16.86
C GLY A 488 -13.45 18.56 -17.74
N ASP A 489 -13.18 19.82 -17.40
CA ASP A 489 -12.13 20.58 -18.10
C ASP A 489 -10.74 20.07 -17.67
N GLY A 490 -10.00 19.51 -18.64
CA GLY A 490 -8.66 18.97 -18.42
C GLY A 490 -8.62 17.60 -17.72
N TYR A 491 -9.74 16.89 -17.58
CA TYR A 491 -9.75 15.52 -17.06
C TYR A 491 -11.01 14.74 -17.41
N TRP A 492 -10.95 13.43 -17.24
CA TRP A 492 -12.12 12.58 -17.06
C TRP A 492 -11.87 11.51 -16.00
N THR A 493 -12.94 10.93 -15.47
CA THR A 493 -12.90 9.99 -14.34
C THR A 493 -13.72 8.75 -14.62
N VAL A 494 -13.33 7.65 -13.99
CA VAL A 494 -14.10 6.41 -13.88
C VAL A 494 -14.25 6.06 -12.41
N GLU A 495 -15.47 5.83 -12.01
CA GLU A 495 -15.83 5.25 -10.72
C GLU A 495 -16.56 3.93 -10.98
N ILE A 496 -16.05 2.85 -10.39
CA ILE A 496 -16.55 1.51 -10.67
C ILE A 496 -16.64 0.67 -9.40
N ARG A 497 -17.78 -0.02 -9.26
CA ARG A 497 -18.02 -1.10 -8.30
C ARG A 497 -18.03 -2.43 -9.04
N ILE A 498 -17.28 -3.40 -8.55
CA ILE A 498 -17.13 -4.74 -9.11
C ILE A 498 -17.56 -5.77 -8.05
N PRO A 499 -18.67 -6.49 -8.27
CA PRO A 499 -19.08 -7.60 -7.40
C PRO A 499 -18.08 -8.75 -7.41
N VAL A 500 -17.83 -9.32 -6.23
CA VAL A 500 -16.96 -10.49 -6.04
C VAL A 500 -17.72 -11.62 -5.34
N VAL A 501 -17.59 -12.83 -5.88
CA VAL A 501 -18.25 -14.03 -5.39
C VAL A 501 -17.24 -15.15 -5.15
N SER A 502 -17.44 -15.93 -4.10
CA SER A 502 -16.64 -17.13 -3.81
C SER A 502 -17.27 -18.42 -4.36
N ASP A 503 -18.50 -18.33 -4.86
CA ASP A 503 -19.24 -19.41 -5.50
C ASP A 503 -18.87 -19.49 -6.99
N GLU A 504 -18.50 -20.67 -7.45
CA GLU A 504 -18.12 -20.95 -8.84
C GLU A 504 -19.27 -21.53 -9.67
N ASN A 505 -20.46 -21.72 -9.08
CA ASN A 505 -21.62 -22.30 -9.76
C ASN A 505 -22.15 -21.45 -10.92
N ASP A 506 -21.89 -20.13 -10.90
CA ASP A 506 -22.19 -19.21 -11.99
C ASP A 506 -20.89 -18.55 -12.51
N PRO A 507 -20.07 -19.28 -13.29
CA PRO A 507 -18.77 -18.78 -13.75
C PRO A 507 -18.88 -17.72 -14.85
N LEU A 508 -20.08 -17.42 -15.31
CA LEU A 508 -20.33 -16.43 -16.36
C LEU A 508 -20.69 -15.05 -15.79
N HIS A 509 -20.83 -14.90 -14.48
CA HIS A 509 -21.16 -13.63 -13.85
C HIS A 509 -20.24 -13.31 -12.67
N GLN A 510 -19.92 -12.03 -12.51
CA GLN A 510 -19.13 -11.48 -11.40
C GLN A 510 -17.67 -11.99 -11.37
N VAL A 511 -16.84 -11.35 -10.56
CA VAL A 511 -15.44 -11.79 -10.36
C VAL A 511 -15.41 -12.92 -9.33
N ILE A 512 -14.94 -14.10 -9.73
CA ILE A 512 -14.73 -15.21 -8.80
C ILE A 512 -13.43 -15.03 -8.01
N GLY A 513 -13.53 -15.03 -6.69
CA GLY A 513 -12.40 -15.12 -5.78
C GLY A 513 -12.73 -14.67 -4.35
N HIS A 514 -11.73 -14.74 -3.48
CA HIS A 514 -11.81 -14.30 -2.10
C HIS A 514 -11.10 -12.96 -1.91
N LYS A 515 -11.43 -12.23 -0.84
CA LYS A 515 -10.72 -10.99 -0.48
C LYS A 515 -9.21 -11.29 -0.39
N PRO A 516 -8.35 -10.62 -1.19
CA PRO A 516 -6.97 -11.06 -1.36
C PRO A 516 -6.16 -10.86 -0.08
N THR A 517 -5.28 -11.81 0.21
CA THR A 517 -4.43 -11.80 1.41
C THR A 517 -2.96 -11.65 1.04
N ARG A 518 -2.10 -11.41 2.03
CA ARG A 518 -0.65 -11.44 1.80
C ARG A 518 -0.16 -12.79 1.29
N SER A 519 -0.80 -13.89 1.71
CA SER A 519 -0.35 -15.25 1.37
C SER A 519 -0.94 -15.74 0.04
N LEU A 520 -2.16 -15.33 -0.28
CA LEU A 520 -2.85 -15.52 -1.56
C LEU A 520 -3.26 -14.15 -2.12
N PRO A 521 -2.30 -13.35 -2.65
CA PRO A 521 -2.61 -12.08 -3.30
C PRO A 521 -3.33 -12.31 -4.63
N TRP A 522 -4.12 -11.33 -5.04
CA TRP A 522 -4.53 -11.15 -6.43
C TRP A 522 -3.43 -10.43 -7.19
N TYR A 523 -3.57 -10.40 -8.52
CA TYR A 523 -2.75 -9.55 -9.37
C TYR A 523 -3.64 -8.65 -10.23
N VAL A 524 -3.31 -7.36 -10.25
CA VAL A 524 -4.10 -6.34 -10.94
C VAL A 524 -3.25 -5.47 -11.85
N ASN A 525 -3.81 -5.05 -12.99
CA ASN A 525 -3.28 -3.92 -13.73
C ASN A 525 -4.40 -2.95 -14.10
N ILE A 526 -4.09 -1.66 -14.02
CA ILE A 526 -4.99 -0.59 -14.45
C ILE A 526 -4.27 0.11 -15.58
N CYS A 527 -4.87 0.08 -16.76
CA CYS A 527 -4.28 0.56 -17.99
C CYS A 527 -5.10 1.71 -18.55
N ARG A 528 -4.46 2.60 -19.29
CA ARG A 528 -5.11 3.67 -20.04
C ARG A 528 -4.58 3.66 -21.47
N GLN A 529 -5.50 3.68 -22.41
CA GLN A 529 -5.29 3.95 -23.81
C GLN A 529 -5.75 5.39 -24.11
N ARG A 530 -4.91 6.14 -24.82
CA ARG A 530 -5.23 7.47 -25.34
C ARG A 530 -4.95 7.54 -26.84
N ILE A 531 -5.96 7.87 -27.64
CA ILE A 531 -5.88 7.91 -29.11
C ILE A 531 -6.12 9.32 -29.62
N ARG A 532 -5.21 9.83 -30.46
CA ARG A 532 -5.38 11.07 -31.22
C ARG A 532 -5.01 10.80 -32.68
N GLU A 533 -5.33 11.75 -33.55
CA GLU A 533 -5.08 11.63 -35.00
C GLU A 533 -3.62 11.30 -35.33
N ASN A 534 -2.68 11.93 -34.63
CA ASN A 534 -1.24 11.77 -34.85
C ASN A 534 -0.58 10.69 -33.98
N GLY A 535 -1.32 9.86 -33.23
CA GLY A 535 -0.73 8.71 -32.53
C GLY A 535 -1.55 8.15 -31.38
N SER A 536 -0.96 7.18 -30.67
CA SER A 536 -1.52 6.55 -29.48
C SER A 536 -0.51 6.52 -28.34
N GLU A 537 -0.97 6.71 -27.11
CA GLU A 537 -0.18 6.54 -25.89
C GLU A 537 -0.85 5.53 -24.97
N TYR A 538 -0.07 4.57 -24.49
CA TYR A 538 -0.51 3.52 -23.59
C TYR A 538 0.23 3.65 -22.27
N SER A 539 -0.49 3.57 -21.16
CA SER A 539 0.09 3.60 -19.83
C SER A 539 -0.57 2.59 -18.92
N ALA A 540 0.16 2.12 -17.91
CA ALA A 540 -0.32 1.13 -16.95
C ALA A 540 0.26 1.37 -15.56
N PHE A 541 -0.48 0.93 -14.53
CA PHE A 541 0.01 0.97 -13.14
C PHE A 541 1.22 0.05 -12.97
N ALA A 542 1.17 -1.12 -13.61
CA ALA A 542 2.30 -2.01 -13.79
C ALA A 542 2.66 -2.11 -15.28
N PRO A 543 3.63 -1.31 -15.77
CA PRO A 543 4.09 -1.39 -17.15
C PRO A 543 4.56 -2.80 -17.52
N THR A 544 4.09 -3.30 -18.66
CA THR A 544 4.39 -4.65 -19.13
C THR A 544 5.75 -4.74 -19.78
N GLY A 545 6.30 -3.63 -20.28
CA GLY A 545 7.51 -3.64 -21.09
C GLY A 545 7.28 -4.25 -22.48
N THR A 546 6.02 -4.30 -22.93
CA THR A 546 5.60 -4.78 -24.25
C THR A 546 4.66 -3.78 -24.90
N ALA A 547 4.29 -3.99 -26.16
CA ALA A 547 3.35 -3.12 -26.86
C ALA A 547 1.88 -3.27 -26.39
N GLY A 548 1.58 -4.26 -25.54
CA GLY A 548 0.21 -4.56 -25.11
C GLY A 548 0.06 -4.70 -23.60
N PHE A 549 -1.18 -4.59 -23.10
CA PHE A 549 -1.49 -4.64 -21.67
C PHE A 549 -1.48 -6.05 -21.08
N HIS A 550 -1.65 -7.06 -21.92
CA HIS A 550 -2.05 -8.42 -21.53
C HIS A 550 -0.87 -9.33 -21.14
N GLU A 551 -0.10 -8.91 -20.13
CA GLU A 551 1.01 -9.70 -19.56
C GLU A 551 0.75 -10.02 -18.07
N PRO A 552 -0.01 -11.10 -17.72
CA PRO A 552 -0.42 -11.38 -16.34
C PRO A 552 0.74 -11.50 -15.33
N MET A 553 1.91 -11.95 -15.79
CA MET A 553 3.13 -12.04 -14.98
C MET A 553 3.74 -10.69 -14.62
N LYS A 554 3.26 -9.61 -15.24
CA LYS A 554 3.68 -8.22 -14.97
C LYS A 554 2.67 -7.45 -14.11
N PHE A 555 1.48 -8.01 -13.85
CA PHE A 555 0.46 -7.35 -13.02
C PHE A 555 0.97 -7.14 -11.58
N ALA A 556 0.53 -6.03 -10.97
CA ALA A 556 0.92 -5.64 -9.62
C ALA A 556 0.33 -6.60 -8.58
N HIS A 557 1.03 -6.80 -7.47
CA HIS A 557 0.46 -7.49 -6.32
C HIS A 557 -0.69 -6.69 -5.74
N PHE A 558 -1.84 -7.34 -5.56
CA PHE A 558 -3.04 -6.76 -4.98
C PHE A 558 -3.47 -7.56 -3.75
N TYR A 559 -3.41 -6.95 -2.56
CA TYR A 559 -3.70 -7.67 -1.31
C TYR A 559 -4.15 -6.76 -0.17
N ARG A 560 -4.81 -7.38 0.81
CA ARG A 560 -5.16 -6.77 2.08
C ARG A 560 -4.09 -7.00 3.14
N GLY A 561 -3.68 -5.94 3.83
CA GLY A 561 -2.87 -6.05 5.05
C GLY A 561 -1.83 -4.95 5.25
N LEU A 562 -0.96 -5.18 6.22
CA LEU A 562 0.20 -4.33 6.50
C LEU A 562 1.20 -4.36 5.34
N SER A 563 2.15 -3.44 5.37
CA SER A 563 3.18 -3.34 4.32
C SER A 563 3.96 -4.65 4.22
N HIS A 564 4.11 -5.15 2.99
CA HIS A 564 4.83 -6.36 2.68
C HIS A 564 5.57 -6.20 1.36
N GLN A 565 6.80 -6.70 1.33
CA GLN A 565 7.62 -6.81 0.15
C GLN A 565 7.60 -8.27 -0.32
N PHE A 566 7.01 -8.50 -1.48
CA PHE A 566 7.02 -9.81 -2.11
C PHE A 566 8.41 -10.10 -2.70
N PRO A 567 8.92 -11.34 -2.59
CA PRO A 567 10.13 -11.73 -3.28
C PRO A 567 9.90 -11.65 -4.79
N ALA A 568 10.93 -11.19 -5.51
CA ALA A 568 10.98 -11.28 -6.97
C ALA A 568 11.93 -12.41 -7.34
N ASP A 569 11.55 -13.23 -8.31
CA ASP A 569 12.43 -14.26 -8.87
C ASP A 569 13.53 -13.59 -9.69
N GLU A 570 14.78 -13.77 -9.25
CA GLU A 570 15.97 -13.15 -9.86
C GLU A 570 16.23 -13.63 -11.28
N SER A 571 15.69 -14.80 -11.68
CA SER A 571 15.80 -15.31 -13.05
C SER A 571 14.91 -14.56 -14.04
N VAL A 572 13.91 -13.80 -13.56
CA VAL A 572 13.03 -13.01 -14.41
C VAL A 572 13.70 -11.68 -14.77
N THR A 573 13.89 -11.45 -16.07
CA THR A 573 14.44 -10.21 -16.60
C THR A 573 13.62 -9.73 -17.80
N ASP A 574 13.57 -8.41 -17.98
CA ASP A 574 12.93 -7.75 -19.11
C ASP A 574 13.58 -6.38 -19.35
N TYR A 575 13.13 -5.69 -20.40
CA TYR A 575 13.63 -4.37 -20.77
C TYR A 575 13.56 -3.37 -19.60
N LEU A 576 12.44 -3.29 -18.86
CA LEU A 576 12.25 -2.31 -17.78
C LEU A 576 13.18 -2.60 -16.59
N ILE A 577 13.42 -3.87 -16.28
CA ILE A 577 14.34 -4.31 -15.23
C ILE A 577 15.77 -3.90 -15.60
N ALA A 578 16.21 -4.26 -16.80
CA ALA A 578 17.56 -3.95 -17.27
C ALA A 578 17.77 -2.44 -17.47
N GLU A 579 16.77 -1.71 -17.97
CA GLU A 579 16.83 -0.27 -18.11
C GLU A 579 16.92 0.44 -16.74
N ARG A 580 16.24 -0.07 -15.71
CA ARG A 580 16.37 0.47 -14.34
C ARG A 580 17.82 0.39 -13.84
N VAL A 581 18.55 -0.68 -14.16
CA VAL A 581 19.98 -0.83 -13.82
C VAL A 581 20.82 0.20 -14.58
N ALA A 582 20.61 0.36 -15.89
CA ALA A 582 21.30 1.37 -16.69
C ALA A 582 21.03 2.81 -16.20
N ASN A 583 19.77 3.13 -15.87
CA ASN A 583 19.37 4.40 -15.28
C ASN A 583 20.10 4.68 -13.94
N GLN A 584 20.36 3.66 -13.12
CA GLN A 584 21.12 3.83 -11.87
C GLN A 584 22.58 4.18 -12.14
N LEU A 585 23.22 3.58 -13.16
CA LEU A 585 24.58 3.93 -13.57
C LEU A 585 24.64 5.39 -14.04
N MET A 586 23.68 5.81 -14.87
CA MET A 586 23.57 7.19 -15.36
C MET A 586 23.39 8.20 -14.22
N ARG A 587 22.51 7.93 -13.25
CA ARG A 587 22.32 8.78 -12.05
C ARG A 587 23.59 8.89 -11.19
N LYS A 588 24.37 7.81 -11.11
CA LYS A 588 25.69 7.79 -10.44
C LYS A 588 26.81 8.41 -11.29
N ARG A 589 26.48 9.03 -12.44
CA ARG A 589 27.41 9.64 -13.40
C ARG A 589 28.46 8.68 -13.96
N LYS A 590 28.17 7.37 -13.94
CA LYS A 590 29.01 6.33 -14.56
C LYS A 590 28.68 6.22 -16.04
N TYR A 591 28.89 7.30 -16.79
CA TYR A 591 28.36 7.45 -18.16
C TYR A 591 28.87 6.38 -19.13
N GLN A 592 30.14 5.98 -19.06
CA GLN A 592 30.68 4.95 -19.95
C GLN A 592 30.02 3.58 -19.71
N ALA A 593 29.82 3.20 -18.44
CA ALA A 593 29.13 1.96 -18.10
C ALA A 593 27.63 2.01 -18.42
N ALA A 594 27.00 3.17 -18.24
CA ALA A 594 25.61 3.40 -18.60
C ALA A 594 25.41 3.33 -20.12
N GLU A 595 26.28 3.96 -20.91
CA GLU A 595 26.26 3.88 -22.39
C GLU A 595 26.33 2.43 -22.84
N ALA A 596 27.31 1.66 -22.35
CA ALA A 596 27.45 0.25 -22.70
C ALA A 596 26.19 -0.56 -22.37
N ALA A 597 25.57 -0.32 -21.20
CA ALA A 597 24.34 -0.99 -20.81
C ALA A 597 23.15 -0.63 -21.72
N TYR A 598 23.02 0.64 -22.12
CA TYR A 598 21.98 1.07 -23.05
C TYR A 598 22.18 0.56 -24.48
N VAL A 599 23.43 0.50 -24.96
CA VAL A 599 23.74 -0.11 -26.26
C VAL A 599 23.36 -1.58 -26.25
N ALA A 600 23.74 -2.33 -25.21
CA ALA A 600 23.36 -3.73 -25.06
C ALA A 600 21.82 -3.93 -25.01
N LEU A 601 21.10 -3.02 -24.33
CA LEU A 601 19.63 -2.99 -24.35
C LEU A 601 19.08 -2.80 -25.77
N SER A 602 19.68 -1.91 -26.56
CA SER A 602 19.23 -1.59 -27.93
C SER A 602 19.49 -2.70 -28.96
N GLU A 603 20.42 -3.61 -28.66
CA GLU A 603 20.80 -4.76 -29.49
C GLU A 603 19.97 -6.01 -29.18
N ASN A 604 19.15 -5.98 -28.12
CA ASN A 604 18.27 -7.09 -27.78
C ASN A 604 17.24 -7.30 -28.90
N LYS A 605 17.07 -8.56 -29.33
CA LYS A 605 16.16 -8.94 -30.42
C LYS A 605 14.68 -8.85 -30.04
N ASN A 606 14.36 -8.87 -28.75
CA ASN A 606 12.99 -8.93 -28.23
C ASN A 606 12.57 -7.59 -27.60
N ILE A 607 12.81 -6.49 -28.31
CA ILE A 607 12.41 -5.14 -27.88
C ILE A 607 11.63 -4.44 -28.99
N THR A 608 10.79 -3.49 -28.61
CA THR A 608 10.03 -2.68 -29.56
C THR A 608 10.88 -1.56 -30.19
N PRO A 609 10.46 -0.97 -31.33
CA PRO A 609 11.12 0.20 -31.90
C PRO A 609 11.23 1.38 -30.91
N ILE A 610 10.21 1.58 -30.06
CA ILE A 610 10.22 2.63 -29.02
C ILE A 610 11.27 2.33 -27.94
N GLN A 611 11.36 1.08 -27.48
CA GLN A 611 12.38 0.66 -26.51
C GLN A 611 13.79 0.79 -27.06
N LYS A 612 14.01 0.37 -28.32
CA LYS A 612 15.29 0.54 -29.01
C LYS A 612 15.67 2.02 -29.12
N SER A 613 14.73 2.86 -29.55
CA SER A 613 14.92 4.31 -29.68
C SER A 613 15.27 4.95 -28.35
N THR A 614 14.55 4.60 -27.28
CA THR A 614 14.78 5.12 -25.92
C THR A 614 16.15 4.70 -25.38
N ALA A 615 16.56 3.45 -25.61
CA ALA A 615 17.87 2.97 -25.19
C ALA A 615 19.00 3.72 -25.93
N LEU A 616 18.89 3.86 -27.26
CA LEU A 616 19.89 4.59 -28.07
C LEU A 616 19.94 6.09 -27.75
N GLU A 617 18.79 6.72 -27.50
CA GLU A 617 18.71 8.12 -27.05
C GLU A 617 19.47 8.30 -25.73
N LYS A 618 19.25 7.43 -24.74
CA LYS A 618 19.97 7.47 -23.45
C LYS A 618 21.44 7.09 -23.57
N ALA A 619 21.81 6.20 -24.50
CA ALA A 619 23.21 5.95 -24.82
C ALA A 619 23.87 7.21 -25.40
N SER A 620 23.16 7.91 -26.30
CA SER A 620 23.60 9.18 -26.88
C SER A 620 23.74 10.27 -25.80
N ASP A 621 22.83 10.35 -24.83
CA ASP A 621 22.96 11.23 -23.64
C ASP A 621 24.24 10.96 -22.86
N CYS A 622 24.59 9.69 -22.66
CA CYS A 622 25.83 9.32 -21.96
C CYS A 622 27.06 9.76 -22.76
N ALA A 623 27.07 9.55 -24.08
CA ALA A 623 28.15 10.02 -24.95
C ALA A 623 28.27 11.55 -24.96
N ARG A 624 27.13 12.28 -24.99
CA ARG A 624 27.09 13.75 -24.84
C ARG A 624 27.67 14.21 -23.51
N ALA A 625 27.32 13.53 -22.41
CA ALA A 625 27.86 13.84 -21.08
C ALA A 625 29.39 13.64 -20.99
N LEU A 626 29.94 12.73 -21.80
CA LEU A 626 31.38 12.50 -21.98
C LEU A 626 32.02 13.43 -23.03
N LYS A 627 31.25 14.32 -23.67
CA LYS A 627 31.66 15.17 -24.80
C LYS A 627 32.14 14.38 -26.03
N ALA A 628 31.72 13.13 -26.18
CA ALA A 628 31.99 12.28 -27.34
C ALA A 628 30.90 12.49 -28.42
N PHE A 629 30.88 13.66 -29.05
CA PHE A 629 29.78 14.06 -29.93
C PHE A 629 29.64 13.21 -31.21
N ASP A 630 30.76 12.76 -31.81
CA ASP A 630 30.71 11.85 -32.96
C ASP A 630 30.07 10.52 -32.59
N ARG A 631 30.42 9.98 -31.41
CA ARG A 631 29.81 8.77 -30.87
C ARG A 631 28.32 8.97 -30.60
N ALA A 632 27.95 10.12 -30.02
CA ALA A 632 26.56 10.47 -29.78
C ALA A 632 25.75 10.53 -31.10
N GLY A 633 26.35 11.07 -32.17
CA GLY A 633 25.78 11.07 -33.53
C GLY A 633 25.58 9.67 -34.09
N GLN A 634 26.61 8.82 -34.06
CA GLN A 634 26.54 7.42 -34.52
C GLN A 634 25.46 6.60 -33.80
N LEU A 635 25.27 6.83 -32.50
CA LEU A 635 24.20 6.20 -31.73
C LEU A 635 22.82 6.72 -32.13
N THR A 636 22.72 8.02 -32.41
CA THR A 636 21.49 8.68 -32.83
C THR A 636 21.03 8.21 -34.21
N ASP A 637 21.95 7.99 -35.13
CA ASP A 637 21.63 7.53 -36.49
C ASP A 637 21.01 6.11 -36.52
N GLN A 638 21.16 5.35 -35.43
CA GLN A 638 20.57 4.02 -35.28
C GLN A 638 19.16 4.02 -34.68
N ILE A 639 18.65 5.19 -34.25
CA ILE A 639 17.31 5.33 -33.66
C ILE A 639 16.24 5.09 -34.74
N PRO A 640 15.37 4.07 -34.59
CA PRO A 640 14.39 3.73 -35.63
C PRO A 640 13.12 4.61 -35.63
N VAL A 641 12.79 5.26 -34.51
CA VAL A 641 11.61 6.17 -34.46
C VAL A 641 12.06 7.57 -34.84
N GLU A 642 11.58 8.07 -36.00
CA GLU A 642 12.05 9.31 -36.61
C GLU A 642 11.94 10.53 -35.68
N SER A 643 10.82 10.72 -35.00
CA SER A 643 10.62 11.85 -34.09
C SER A 643 11.60 11.83 -32.91
N ILE A 644 11.90 10.65 -32.35
CA ILE A 644 12.93 10.49 -31.30
C ILE A 644 14.32 10.75 -31.87
N GLN A 645 14.61 10.25 -33.08
CA GLN A 645 15.89 10.50 -33.75
C GLN A 645 16.12 12.00 -33.98
N LYS A 646 15.13 12.71 -34.53
CA LYS A 646 15.22 14.16 -34.77
C LYS A 646 15.43 14.92 -33.45
N THR A 647 14.70 14.58 -32.38
CA THR A 647 14.94 15.15 -31.04
C THR A 647 16.39 14.94 -30.59
N ALA A 648 16.91 13.71 -30.68
CA ALA A 648 18.28 13.39 -30.27
C ALA A 648 19.35 14.08 -31.15
N ARG A 649 19.11 14.26 -32.46
CA ARG A 649 19.99 15.03 -33.36
C ARG A 649 20.05 16.50 -32.95
N MET A 650 18.90 17.11 -32.64
CA MET A 650 18.86 18.48 -32.13
C MET A 650 19.63 18.61 -30.80
N GLU A 651 19.49 17.66 -29.87
CA GLU A 651 20.24 17.64 -28.60
C GLU A 651 21.76 17.53 -28.81
N ASN A 652 22.22 16.75 -29.80
CA ASN A 652 23.64 16.67 -30.16
C ASN A 652 24.19 18.02 -30.64
N LEU A 653 23.45 18.72 -31.49
CA LEU A 653 23.83 20.05 -31.99
C LEU A 653 23.83 21.09 -30.86
N LEU A 654 22.81 21.09 -29.99
CA LEU A 654 22.75 21.97 -28.83
C LEU A 654 23.92 21.75 -27.87
N SER A 655 24.33 20.49 -27.66
CA SER A 655 25.45 20.15 -26.77
C SER A 655 26.80 20.67 -27.29
N GLN A 656 26.89 20.90 -28.61
CA GLN A 656 28.01 21.56 -29.28
C GLN A 656 27.85 23.09 -29.39
N ARG A 657 26.73 23.64 -28.88
CA ARG A 657 26.33 25.05 -29.01
C ARG A 657 26.06 25.51 -30.46
N ASN A 658 25.75 24.57 -31.35
CA ASN A 658 25.42 24.84 -32.75
C ASN A 658 23.92 25.17 -32.89
N TYR A 659 23.48 26.27 -32.26
CA TYR A 659 22.07 26.67 -32.24
C TYR A 659 21.52 26.97 -33.64
N GLN A 660 22.31 27.64 -34.48
CA GLN A 660 21.91 28.00 -35.84
C GLN A 660 21.64 26.74 -36.67
N SER A 661 22.48 25.71 -36.57
CA SER A 661 22.28 24.45 -37.31
C SER A 661 21.01 23.71 -36.90
N VAL A 662 20.55 23.83 -35.65
CA VAL A 662 19.23 23.29 -35.26
C VAL A 662 18.12 24.02 -36.00
N ILE A 663 18.21 25.34 -36.13
CA ILE A 663 17.19 26.16 -36.81
C ILE A 663 17.22 25.90 -38.31
N ASP A 664 18.41 25.85 -38.93
CA ASP A 664 18.56 25.62 -40.36
C ASP A 664 18.00 24.25 -40.78
N GLN A 665 18.09 23.24 -39.91
CA GLN A 665 17.66 21.87 -40.20
C GLN A 665 16.21 21.57 -39.76
N TYR A 666 15.74 22.16 -38.66
CA TYR A 666 14.48 21.78 -38.00
C TYR A 666 13.56 22.96 -37.69
N GLY A 667 13.95 24.19 -38.08
CA GLY A 667 13.18 25.40 -37.82
C GLY A 667 11.82 25.45 -38.52
N ASP A 668 11.72 24.79 -39.68
CA ASP A 668 10.48 24.69 -40.47
C ASP A 668 9.74 23.36 -40.28
N GLU A 669 10.22 22.49 -39.36
CA GLU A 669 9.56 21.22 -39.05
C GLU A 669 8.19 21.46 -38.39
N ASP A 670 7.13 20.89 -38.95
CA ASP A 670 5.80 20.92 -38.34
C ASP A 670 5.67 19.87 -37.23
N LEU A 671 5.94 20.30 -35.99
CA LEU A 671 5.85 19.43 -34.81
C LEU A 671 4.40 19.00 -34.49
N ALA A 672 3.37 19.59 -35.08
CA ALA A 672 1.99 19.14 -34.89
C ALA A 672 1.72 17.79 -35.58
N GLN A 673 2.47 17.47 -36.65
CA GLN A 673 2.39 16.17 -37.35
C GLN A 673 3.14 15.05 -36.62
N TRP A 674 3.97 15.39 -35.63
CA TRP A 674 4.66 14.38 -34.84
C TRP A 674 3.68 13.64 -33.93
N PRO A 675 4.02 12.42 -33.49
CA PRO A 675 3.29 11.77 -32.42
C PRO A 675 3.14 12.71 -31.22
N PHE A 676 1.90 12.93 -30.76
CA PHE A 676 1.62 13.91 -29.70
C PHE A 676 2.48 13.69 -28.45
N TRP A 677 2.82 12.42 -28.17
CA TRP A 677 3.61 12.02 -27.02
C TRP A 677 5.11 12.36 -27.14
N GLN A 678 5.56 12.79 -28.33
CA GLN A 678 6.93 13.20 -28.63
C GLN A 678 7.05 14.67 -29.04
N ALA A 679 5.98 15.27 -29.59
CA ALA A 679 5.99 16.65 -30.07
C ALA A 679 6.48 17.66 -29.01
N GLY A 680 6.07 17.49 -27.75
CA GLY A 680 6.52 18.34 -26.65
C GLY A 680 8.04 18.27 -26.39
N ALA A 681 8.64 17.10 -26.54
CA ALA A 681 10.09 16.94 -26.42
C ALA A 681 10.82 17.63 -27.58
N GLY A 682 10.35 17.45 -28.82
CA GLY A 682 10.89 18.16 -29.99
C GLY A 682 10.84 19.69 -29.83
N ALA A 683 9.69 20.22 -29.41
CA ALA A 683 9.48 21.65 -29.18
C ALA A 683 10.40 22.18 -28.08
N PHE A 684 10.56 21.44 -26.97
CA PHE A 684 11.47 21.85 -25.91
C PHE A 684 12.92 21.98 -26.40
N VAL A 685 13.41 21.02 -27.18
CA VAL A 685 14.78 21.06 -27.71
C VAL A 685 14.93 22.21 -28.71
N ARG A 686 13.98 22.39 -29.63
CA ARG A 686 14.05 23.47 -30.62
C ARG A 686 13.95 24.86 -29.98
N SER A 687 13.14 25.03 -28.94
CA SER A 687 13.06 26.29 -28.20
C SER A 687 14.41 26.71 -27.59
N ARG A 688 15.23 25.75 -27.13
CA ARG A 688 16.59 26.02 -26.62
C ARG A 688 17.51 26.60 -27.71
N ALA A 689 17.34 26.18 -28.97
CA ALA A 689 18.09 26.75 -30.08
C ALA A 689 17.64 28.19 -30.38
N TYR A 690 16.33 28.45 -30.41
CA TYR A 690 15.79 29.81 -30.58
C TYR A 690 16.24 30.76 -29.48
N LEU A 691 16.28 30.30 -28.22
CA LEU A 691 16.84 31.07 -27.12
C LEU A 691 18.34 31.37 -27.31
N GLY A 692 19.10 30.38 -27.82
CA GLY A 692 20.52 30.54 -28.11
C GLY A 692 20.81 31.64 -29.15
N VAL A 693 19.92 31.82 -30.13
CA VAL A 693 20.03 32.90 -31.14
C VAL A 693 19.18 34.14 -30.82
N LYS A 694 18.52 34.17 -29.65
CA LYS A 694 17.64 35.25 -29.18
C LYS A 694 16.39 35.50 -30.02
N ASP A 695 15.88 34.48 -30.72
CA ASP A 695 14.54 34.56 -31.35
C ASP A 695 13.45 34.27 -30.29
N GLY A 696 13.11 35.31 -29.53
CA GLY A 696 12.20 35.16 -28.39
C GLY A 696 10.77 34.73 -28.76
N LYS A 697 10.27 35.11 -29.94
CA LYS A 697 8.90 34.79 -30.36
C LYS A 697 8.77 33.31 -30.71
N LYS A 698 9.70 32.75 -31.48
CA LYS A 698 9.69 31.32 -31.81
C LYS A 698 9.99 30.46 -30.58
N ALA A 699 10.92 30.89 -29.72
CA ALA A 699 11.18 30.22 -28.45
C ALA A 699 9.92 30.13 -27.58
N GLU A 700 9.14 31.22 -27.48
CA GLU A 700 7.91 31.25 -26.69
C GLU A 700 6.86 30.26 -27.21
N ALA A 701 6.65 30.22 -28.53
CA ALA A 701 5.69 29.31 -29.14
C ALA A 701 6.03 27.83 -28.85
N ASP A 702 7.29 27.45 -29.05
CA ASP A 702 7.75 26.08 -28.79
C ASP A 702 7.73 25.73 -27.28
N LEU A 703 8.04 26.68 -26.39
CA LEU A 703 7.96 26.46 -24.94
C LEU A 703 6.52 26.26 -24.46
N GLN A 704 5.56 27.00 -25.01
CA GLN A 704 4.13 26.82 -24.71
C GLN A 704 3.65 25.44 -25.17
N GLN A 705 4.03 25.01 -26.37
CA GLN A 705 3.74 23.67 -26.88
C GLN A 705 4.37 22.58 -25.99
N ALA A 706 5.63 22.74 -25.60
CA ALA A 706 6.31 21.82 -24.70
C ALA A 706 5.63 21.71 -23.34
N LEU A 707 5.20 22.85 -22.75
CA LEU A 707 4.51 22.88 -21.46
C LEU A 707 3.15 22.16 -21.51
N ALA A 708 2.42 22.32 -22.61
CA ALA A 708 1.11 21.69 -22.81
C ALA A 708 1.20 20.16 -22.97
N LEU A 709 2.33 19.64 -23.48
CA LEU A 709 2.54 18.23 -23.84
C LEU A 709 3.52 17.51 -22.90
N THR A 710 3.50 17.85 -21.61
CA THR A 710 4.28 17.13 -20.60
C THR A 710 3.54 17.04 -19.27
N SER A 711 3.72 15.92 -18.56
CA SER A 711 3.33 15.76 -17.15
C SER A 711 4.54 15.64 -16.22
N GLU A 712 5.76 15.56 -16.76
CA GLU A 712 6.98 15.29 -15.99
C GLU A 712 7.36 16.53 -15.17
N PRO A 713 7.36 16.46 -13.82
CA PRO A 713 7.50 17.66 -12.99
C PRO A 713 8.83 18.41 -13.15
N ARG A 714 9.94 17.70 -13.40
CA ARG A 714 11.25 18.35 -13.57
C ARG A 714 11.32 19.08 -14.90
N LEU A 715 10.85 18.45 -15.98
CA LEU A 715 10.78 19.06 -17.30
C LEU A 715 9.83 20.25 -17.30
N LYS A 716 8.67 20.17 -16.64
CA LYS A 716 7.80 21.35 -16.42
C LYS A 716 8.55 22.49 -15.75
N SER A 717 9.31 22.18 -14.71
CA SER A 717 10.11 23.19 -14.01
C SER A 717 11.17 23.83 -14.91
N SER A 718 11.85 23.04 -15.74
CA SER A 718 12.82 23.52 -16.72
C SER A 718 12.17 24.37 -17.82
N ILE A 719 11.00 23.99 -18.31
CA ILE A 719 10.24 24.78 -19.30
C ILE A 719 9.82 26.13 -18.70
N LEU A 720 9.23 26.13 -17.50
CA LEU A 720 8.72 27.37 -16.88
C LEU A 720 9.84 28.37 -16.56
N VAL A 721 10.99 27.91 -16.05
CA VAL A 721 12.11 28.82 -15.80
C VAL A 721 12.67 29.39 -17.11
N MET A 722 12.66 28.60 -18.19
CA MET A 722 13.10 29.04 -19.51
C MET A 722 12.12 30.02 -20.15
N MET A 723 10.81 29.80 -19.98
CA MET A 723 9.77 30.76 -20.37
C MET A 723 9.95 32.08 -19.63
N GLY A 724 10.12 32.04 -18.32
CA GLY A 724 10.38 33.25 -17.53
C GLY A 724 11.63 34.00 -18.03
N HIS A 725 12.71 33.27 -18.31
CA HIS A 725 13.94 33.87 -18.84
C HIS A 725 13.76 34.47 -20.25
N ASN A 726 13.05 33.77 -21.13
CA ASN A 726 12.75 34.25 -22.48
C ASN A 726 11.95 35.55 -22.45
N ARG A 727 10.89 35.55 -21.64
CA ARG A 727 9.97 36.68 -21.48
C ARG A 727 10.69 37.88 -20.89
N GLU A 728 11.55 37.67 -19.90
CA GLU A 728 12.33 38.75 -19.29
C GLU A 728 13.41 39.30 -20.25
N MET A 729 14.21 38.44 -20.87
CA MET A 729 15.44 38.88 -21.54
C MET A 729 15.28 39.15 -23.04
N ASN A 730 14.47 38.35 -23.74
CA ASN A 730 14.31 38.46 -25.20
C ASN A 730 13.04 39.21 -25.59
N LEU A 731 11.93 38.99 -24.87
CA LEU A 731 10.66 39.69 -25.12
C LEU A 731 10.49 40.97 -24.31
N GLN A 732 11.28 41.14 -23.25
CA GLN A 732 11.24 42.30 -22.35
C GLN A 732 9.86 42.53 -21.72
N ASP A 733 9.16 41.43 -21.39
CA ASP A 733 7.86 41.43 -20.71
C ASP A 733 8.01 40.90 -19.28
N ASP A 734 8.26 41.83 -18.36
CA ASP A 734 8.44 41.54 -16.93
C ASP A 734 7.18 40.93 -16.28
N LYS A 735 5.99 41.26 -16.78
CA LYS A 735 4.73 40.74 -16.23
C LYS A 735 4.60 39.26 -16.54
N LEU A 736 4.70 38.88 -17.82
CA LEU A 736 4.59 37.48 -18.22
C LEU A 736 5.78 36.64 -17.71
N ALA A 737 6.95 37.25 -17.54
CA ALA A 737 8.10 36.57 -16.94
C ALA A 737 7.84 36.23 -15.47
N LEU A 738 7.33 37.19 -14.69
CA LEU A 738 6.97 36.98 -13.29
C LEU A 738 5.91 35.88 -13.13
N ASP A 739 4.88 35.86 -13.99
CA ASP A 739 3.83 34.84 -13.99
C ASP A 739 4.41 33.42 -14.19
N ALA A 740 5.33 33.25 -15.16
CA ALA A 740 5.98 31.97 -15.42
C ALA A 740 6.85 31.50 -14.25
N TYR A 741 7.62 32.42 -13.64
CA TYR A 741 8.42 32.11 -12.47
C TYR A 741 7.55 31.72 -11.27
N GLN A 742 6.46 32.46 -11.02
CA GLN A 742 5.47 32.16 -9.98
C GLN A 742 4.85 30.79 -10.17
N GLN A 743 4.41 30.47 -11.39
CA GLN A 743 3.84 29.17 -11.70
C GLN A 743 4.79 28.03 -11.30
N ASN A 744 6.10 28.18 -11.53
CA ASN A 744 7.08 27.14 -11.24
C ASN A 744 7.25 26.85 -9.73
N TYR A 745 7.40 27.88 -8.89
CA TYR A 745 7.64 27.67 -7.47
C TYR A 745 6.36 27.50 -6.64
N LEU A 746 5.22 28.07 -7.06
CA LEU A 746 3.95 27.90 -6.35
C LEU A 746 3.35 26.51 -6.56
N SER A 747 3.51 25.91 -7.75
CA SER A 747 2.99 24.56 -8.02
C SER A 747 3.78 23.44 -7.33
N ALA A 748 4.95 23.73 -6.77
CA ALA A 748 5.89 22.73 -6.28
C ALA A 748 5.57 22.21 -4.86
N GLY A 749 4.84 22.98 -4.05
CA GLY A 749 4.62 22.72 -2.62
C GLY A 749 5.86 22.88 -1.73
N HIS A 750 7.05 22.55 -2.25
CA HIS A 750 8.37 22.78 -1.65
C HIS A 750 9.40 23.16 -2.71
N ILE A 751 10.26 24.14 -2.41
CA ILE A 751 11.33 24.62 -3.29
C ILE A 751 12.61 23.86 -2.96
N GLY A 752 13.07 23.02 -3.89
CA GLY A 752 14.28 22.21 -3.71
C GLY A 752 15.08 21.91 -4.98
N SER A 753 14.61 22.34 -6.16
CA SER A 753 15.32 22.15 -7.42
C SER A 753 16.04 23.42 -7.90
N ALA A 754 17.10 23.23 -8.70
CA ALA A 754 17.85 24.31 -9.32
C ALA A 754 16.96 25.30 -10.11
N ASP A 755 16.01 24.77 -10.89
CA ASP A 755 15.14 25.58 -11.74
C ASP A 755 14.10 26.37 -10.92
N GLN A 756 13.66 25.81 -9.79
CA GLN A 756 12.80 26.52 -8.85
C GLN A 756 13.55 27.67 -8.17
N PHE A 757 14.79 27.45 -7.70
CA PHE A 757 15.61 28.53 -7.13
C PHE A 757 15.90 29.66 -8.12
N ARG A 758 16.16 29.32 -9.39
CA ARG A 758 16.29 30.33 -10.46
C ARG A 758 15.01 31.13 -10.68
N SER A 759 13.85 30.49 -10.57
CA SER A 759 12.56 31.17 -10.70
C SER A 759 12.30 32.11 -9.54
N VAL A 760 12.65 31.72 -8.32
CA VAL A 760 12.63 32.60 -7.13
C VAL A 760 13.52 33.82 -7.36
N GLN A 761 14.75 33.61 -7.80
CA GLN A 761 15.70 34.69 -8.10
C GLN A 761 15.16 35.65 -9.19
N GLY A 762 14.61 35.11 -10.27
CA GLY A 762 14.01 35.90 -11.36
C GLY A 762 12.83 36.74 -10.88
N ALA A 763 11.93 36.14 -10.10
CA ALA A 763 10.79 36.84 -9.52
C ALA A 763 11.22 37.97 -8.57
N ILE A 764 12.18 37.73 -7.67
CA ILE A 764 12.69 38.76 -6.75
C ILE A 764 13.28 39.94 -7.54
N ARG A 765 14.10 39.66 -8.56
CA ARG A 765 14.70 40.71 -9.40
C ARG A 765 13.64 41.58 -10.08
N ILE A 766 12.62 40.98 -10.69
CA ILE A 766 11.52 41.71 -11.34
C ILE A 766 10.74 42.53 -10.32
N LEU A 767 10.39 41.95 -9.17
CA LEU A 767 9.63 42.63 -8.12
C LEU A 767 10.40 43.83 -7.53
N ILE A 768 11.72 43.73 -7.40
CA ILE A 768 12.58 44.86 -7.02
C ILE A 768 12.53 45.96 -8.08
N ARG A 769 12.64 45.63 -9.38
CA ARG A 769 12.51 46.62 -10.48
C ARG A 769 11.16 47.32 -10.47
N GLN A 770 10.10 46.60 -10.12
CA GLN A 770 8.74 47.13 -9.99
C GLN A 770 8.46 47.85 -8.66
N GLN A 771 9.46 47.99 -7.78
CA GLN A 771 9.33 48.58 -6.44
C GLN A 771 8.32 47.87 -5.51
N LYS A 772 8.06 46.57 -5.77
CA LYS A 772 7.16 45.73 -4.98
C LYS A 772 7.92 44.95 -3.91
N TYR A 773 8.59 45.66 -3.01
CA TYR A 773 9.53 45.06 -2.04
C TYR A 773 8.87 44.10 -1.05
N GLY A 774 7.63 44.38 -0.63
CA GLY A 774 6.88 43.48 0.25
C GLY A 774 6.58 42.13 -0.40
N GLU A 775 6.29 42.10 -1.70
CA GLU A 775 6.10 40.85 -2.46
C GLU A 775 7.42 40.12 -2.65
N ALA A 776 8.51 40.83 -2.97
CA ALA A 776 9.85 40.24 -3.10
C ALA A 776 10.30 39.57 -1.80
N SER A 777 10.02 40.20 -0.65
CA SER A 777 10.30 39.64 0.68
C SER A 777 9.51 38.35 0.93
N LYS A 778 8.22 38.32 0.58
CA LYS A 778 7.38 37.11 0.68
C LYS A 778 7.94 35.98 -0.19
N VAL A 779 8.34 36.27 -1.43
CA VAL A 779 8.94 35.27 -2.33
C VAL A 779 10.25 34.71 -1.75
N LEU A 780 11.13 35.57 -1.24
CA LEU A 780 12.38 35.12 -0.59
C LEU A 780 12.10 34.23 0.63
N SER A 781 11.06 34.54 1.41
CA SER A 781 10.70 33.75 2.61
C SER A 781 10.22 32.33 2.31
N LEU A 782 9.85 32.02 1.06
CA LEU A 782 9.54 30.65 0.63
C LEU A 782 10.78 29.74 0.68
N VAL A 783 11.98 30.33 0.70
CA VAL A 783 13.25 29.61 0.78
C VAL A 783 13.89 29.86 2.14
N LYS A 784 14.15 28.77 2.88
CA LYS A 784 14.92 28.83 4.12
C LYS A 784 16.41 28.93 3.81
N THR A 785 16.89 30.13 3.48
CA THR A 785 18.29 30.37 3.07
C THR A 785 19.31 29.81 4.08
N GLY A 786 19.00 29.84 5.38
CA GLY A 786 19.84 29.28 6.44
C GLY A 786 20.08 27.78 6.34
N ASP A 787 19.10 27.03 5.82
CA ASP A 787 19.14 25.57 5.65
C ASP A 787 19.90 25.16 4.38
N LEU A 788 20.15 26.10 3.46
CA LEU A 788 20.87 25.85 2.21
C LEU A 788 22.39 25.85 2.42
N LYS A 789 23.09 25.14 1.52
CA LYS A 789 24.55 25.07 1.45
C LYS A 789 25.05 25.27 0.01
N GLY A 790 26.28 25.76 -0.13
CA GLY A 790 26.94 25.93 -1.42
C GLY A 790 26.22 26.91 -2.34
N PHE A 791 26.27 26.63 -3.66
CA PHE A 791 25.84 27.54 -4.73
C PHE A 791 24.47 28.22 -4.49
N TRP A 792 23.44 27.45 -4.10
CA TRP A 792 22.09 28.00 -3.93
C TRP A 792 21.93 28.85 -2.68
N ARG A 793 22.72 28.60 -1.61
CA ARG A 793 22.79 29.50 -0.46
C ARG A 793 23.33 30.86 -0.89
N HIS A 794 24.44 30.87 -1.64
CA HIS A 794 25.07 32.09 -2.11
C HIS A 794 24.15 32.89 -3.06
N GLU A 795 23.43 32.22 -3.96
CA GLU A 795 22.43 32.88 -4.82
C GLU A 795 21.30 33.55 -4.01
N MET A 796 20.77 32.85 -3.00
CA MET A 796 19.68 33.41 -2.18
C MET A 796 20.19 34.56 -1.30
N MET A 797 21.43 34.51 -0.82
CA MET A 797 22.07 35.61 -0.10
C MET A 797 22.26 36.85 -0.98
N LEU A 798 22.65 36.68 -2.26
CA LEU A 798 22.71 37.81 -3.20
C LEU A 798 21.33 38.43 -3.41
N SER A 799 20.30 37.60 -3.59
CA SER A 799 18.93 38.07 -3.75
C SER A 799 18.42 38.80 -2.50
N GLN A 800 18.77 38.30 -1.31
CA GLN A 800 18.48 38.95 -0.02
C GLN A 800 19.16 40.31 0.09
N ALA A 801 20.46 40.38 -0.21
CA ALA A 801 21.21 41.62 -0.12
C ALA A 801 20.70 42.67 -1.10
N SER A 802 20.38 42.28 -2.34
CA SER A 802 19.75 43.19 -3.32
C SER A 802 18.40 43.73 -2.85
N LEU A 803 17.58 42.90 -2.19
CA LEU A 803 16.32 43.36 -1.62
C LEU A 803 16.54 44.37 -0.48
N LEU A 804 17.46 44.06 0.46
CA LEU A 804 17.81 44.95 1.57
C LEU A 804 18.33 46.30 1.08
N SER A 805 19.18 46.30 0.05
CA SER A 805 19.67 47.52 -0.60
C SER A 805 18.54 48.32 -1.23
N ALA A 806 17.57 47.66 -1.87
CA ALA A 806 16.43 48.33 -2.50
C ALA A 806 15.43 48.92 -1.49
N THR A 807 15.42 48.44 -0.25
CA THR A 807 14.62 48.97 0.87
C THR A 807 15.41 49.88 1.81
N ASP A 808 16.56 50.40 1.37
CA ASP A 808 17.42 51.31 2.14
C ASP A 808 17.96 50.74 3.47
N GLN A 809 18.04 49.40 3.59
CA GLN A 809 18.63 48.70 4.74
C GLN A 809 20.10 48.40 4.48
N ILE A 810 20.88 49.44 4.18
CA ILE A 810 22.24 49.35 3.62
C ILE A 810 23.18 48.55 4.54
N ASP A 811 23.18 48.81 5.85
CA ASP A 811 24.05 48.08 6.79
C ASP A 811 23.79 46.57 6.81
N GLN A 812 22.52 46.17 6.70
CA GLN A 812 22.14 44.76 6.64
C GLN A 812 22.57 44.13 5.31
N ALA A 813 22.40 44.85 4.19
CA ALA A 813 22.87 44.40 2.88
C ALA A 813 24.39 44.20 2.85
N LEU A 814 25.16 45.16 3.37
CA LEU A 814 26.62 45.09 3.47
C LEU A 814 27.06 43.89 4.30
N ASN A 815 26.37 43.60 5.41
CA ASN A 815 26.67 42.43 6.24
C ASN A 815 26.44 41.12 5.48
N VAL A 816 25.33 40.98 4.75
CA VAL A 816 25.06 39.78 3.94
C VAL A 816 26.13 39.57 2.86
N TYR A 817 26.54 40.63 2.15
CA TYR A 817 27.61 40.52 1.15
C TYR A 817 28.95 40.13 1.78
N ARG A 818 29.33 40.72 2.92
CA ARG A 818 30.55 40.37 3.66
C ARG A 818 30.52 38.94 4.17
N GLU A 819 29.38 38.46 4.67
CA GLU A 819 29.20 37.07 5.10
C GLU A 819 29.34 36.11 3.93
N LEU A 820 28.75 36.42 2.77
CA LEU A 820 28.90 35.62 1.56
C LEU A 820 30.38 35.50 1.14
N LEU A 821 31.15 36.59 1.21
CA LEU A 821 32.57 36.61 0.81
C LEU A 821 33.50 35.86 1.79
N LYS A 822 33.08 35.68 3.06
CA LYS A 822 33.82 34.88 4.04
C LYS A 822 33.73 33.38 3.77
N ASP A 823 32.71 32.92 3.05
CA ASP A 823 32.56 31.50 2.74
C ASP A 823 33.56 31.09 1.64
N PRO A 824 34.51 30.18 1.92
CA PRO A 824 35.52 29.76 0.94
C PRO A 824 34.92 28.97 -0.24
N SER A 825 33.68 28.47 -0.12
CA SER A 825 33.01 27.70 -1.16
C SER A 825 32.26 28.57 -2.19
N VAL A 826 32.30 29.90 -2.04
CA VAL A 826 31.64 30.84 -2.97
C VAL A 826 32.21 30.73 -4.39
N SER A 827 31.33 30.69 -5.39
CA SER A 827 31.76 30.65 -6.79
C SER A 827 32.41 31.97 -7.23
N LYS A 828 33.27 31.93 -8.25
CA LYS A 828 33.90 33.13 -8.82
C LYS A 828 32.85 34.18 -9.24
N GLY A 829 31.75 33.73 -9.86
CA GLY A 829 30.68 34.62 -10.32
C GLY A 829 29.95 35.32 -9.16
N HIS A 830 29.63 34.58 -8.10
CA HIS A 830 29.00 35.16 -6.91
C HIS A 830 29.90 36.13 -6.18
N ARG A 831 31.19 35.80 -6.08
CA ARG A 831 32.21 36.69 -5.49
C ARG A 831 32.28 38.01 -6.24
N GLN A 832 32.40 37.96 -7.57
CA GLN A 832 32.44 39.16 -8.41
C GLN A 832 31.17 40.00 -8.28
N ALA A 833 29.99 39.37 -8.22
CA ALA A 833 28.73 40.07 -8.03
C ALA A 833 28.66 40.77 -6.66
N ALA A 834 29.08 40.09 -5.59
CA ALA A 834 29.10 40.66 -4.25
C ALA A 834 30.14 41.79 -4.09
N GLU A 835 31.34 41.63 -4.65
CA GLU A 835 32.39 42.66 -4.63
C GLU A 835 31.96 43.91 -5.41
N ALA A 836 31.34 43.74 -6.57
CA ALA A 836 30.80 44.86 -7.35
C ALA A 836 29.70 45.60 -6.59
N ALA A 837 28.75 44.88 -5.99
CA ALA A 837 27.67 45.47 -5.20
C ALA A 837 28.20 46.19 -3.95
N LEU A 838 29.19 45.62 -3.25
CA LEU A 838 29.86 46.28 -2.13
C LEU A 838 30.57 47.57 -2.56
N ALA A 839 31.25 47.57 -3.71
CA ALA A 839 31.92 48.76 -4.21
C ALA A 839 30.91 49.88 -4.52
N GLU A 840 29.76 49.55 -5.09
CA GLU A 840 28.70 50.52 -5.38
C GLU A 840 28.03 51.06 -4.10
N LEU A 841 27.75 50.20 -3.12
CA LEU A 841 27.09 50.58 -1.87
C LEU A 841 27.98 51.33 -0.89
N ASN A 842 29.31 51.15 -0.93
CA ASN A 842 30.23 51.96 -0.13
C ASN A 842 30.47 53.37 -0.72
N GLN A 843 29.97 53.64 -1.93
CA GLN A 843 30.02 54.95 -2.59
C GLN A 843 28.73 55.77 -2.41
N LYS A 844 27.65 55.13 -1.97
CA LYS A 844 26.37 55.75 -1.57
C LYS A 844 26.39 55.98 -0.06
#